data_AF-A0A959HDA2-F1
#
_entry.id   AF-A0A959HDA2-F1
#
_cell.length_a   1.000
_cell.length_b   1.000
_cell.length_c   1.000
_cell.angle_alpha   90.00
_cell.angle_beta   90.00
_cell.angle_gamma   90.00
#
_symmetry.space_group_name_H-M   'P 1'
#
loop_
_entity.id
_entity.type
_entity.pdbx_description
1 polymer ?
#
loop_
_entity_poly.entity_id
_entity_poly.type
_entity_poly.pdbx_seq_one_letter_code
_entity_poly.pdbx_strand_id
1 'polypeptide(L)'
;MKALVSYLTVFLLLLLFGSCERDSVNPPLTRGNSPWAFRSVLDGQPRMLTLALANRFWAAYSAQDGNLYKVWRGDVNFDGAVYTTVHGPQPSSLGDAYFVNEVSRPWSIRLGEKPLQPEIRYQGHRFKNGQVYINYGLQLEDGRMVQVSERPEYLERAEGRQSGFERTFFVRGLPQGARLFLDFNLNSLPSAHTLETDGGLEILDVEPGKGKGLEAVALKGRLELKNEGPTRLAAYFTKYPLVHNPNKVEGVKEEDALPPGARLIARSDCKTCHNTFLKTVGPAYADVAKRYANNAENVGMLVKKIQNGGSGVWGAAAMTPHPDLDEGDIRAMVEYIMSLDAEEEAREEQIGTKSPASLQFTDAVEGVEEKDLIPGLVLKIYQSGATLSRLADLNFKGTPVYEGIIGQVHIENGEFQELEANFGLRYSGYIAIPKDNNYVFRLRSDDGSRLLIDGREVVNFDGLHGADKRDGEVALRKGLHSFSLEYFQGGGGRFISLEWSSFDDPTFEFVPPTQFFHSASEQPGPGAKTPPMAQRLRIPGDQYPVEGVHPSYSLSQARPDNFMPRVGGMDFLSDGRLAVSTWDAEGAVYLVEGVQSGDPSKMSYKKIASGLAEPLGLKVVDDTIFVLQKQELTKLIDHDGDEMIDEYFTVSNDWKVSANFHEFAFGLAYKEGFFYAALAIAIMPGGASANPQIKDRGKAVRISRNTGAVEFIAQGLRTPNGVGLGADDELFIADNQGDWLPSSKILHVTPGDFFGSRAVDSARVAQLPVKPPVVWLPQDEIGNSPSTPSFLNDGPYQGQMIHGEVTHGGVKRVFVEKVNGAYQGCVFRFIQGLEAG
;
A
#
# COMPACT_ATOMS: atom_id res chain seq x y z
N MET A 1 68.83 -12.13 -48.05
CA MET A 1 67.60 -11.59 -47.44
C MET A 1 66.82 -12.76 -46.86
N LYS A 2 66.33 -12.64 -45.61
CA LYS A 2 65.93 -13.72 -44.66
C LYS A 2 67.06 -14.19 -43.75
N ALA A 3 67.29 -13.42 -42.67
CA ALA A 3 67.75 -13.88 -41.36
C ALA A 3 67.97 -12.66 -40.44
N LEU A 4 66.94 -11.84 -40.23
CA LEU A 4 67.00 -10.71 -39.28
C LEU A 4 65.59 -10.24 -38.87
N VAL A 5 64.68 -11.19 -38.56
CA VAL A 5 63.33 -10.88 -38.03
C VAL A 5 62.85 -12.00 -37.08
N SER A 6 63.66 -12.38 -36.09
CA SER A 6 63.19 -13.38 -35.09
C SER A 6 63.63 -13.12 -33.64
N TYR A 7 64.21 -11.97 -33.32
CA TYR A 7 64.58 -11.64 -31.94
C TYR A 7 63.97 -10.35 -31.38
N LEU A 8 63.12 -9.64 -32.13
CA LEU A 8 62.45 -8.43 -31.62
C LEU A 8 60.97 -8.64 -31.23
N THR A 9 60.44 -9.86 -31.39
CA THR A 9 59.01 -10.14 -31.09
C THR A 9 58.80 -10.85 -29.75
N VAL A 10 59.87 -11.26 -29.05
CA VAL A 10 59.75 -11.99 -27.77
C VAL A 10 59.89 -11.08 -26.55
N PHE A 11 60.39 -9.84 -26.72
CA PHE A 11 60.52 -8.89 -25.60
C PHE A 11 59.37 -7.86 -25.51
N LEU A 12 58.45 -7.84 -26.47
CA LEU A 12 57.26 -6.96 -26.46
C LEU A 12 55.96 -7.67 -26.02
N LEU A 13 56.04 -8.96 -25.65
CA LEU A 13 54.91 -9.77 -25.17
C LEU A 13 54.92 -9.99 -23.65
N LEU A 14 55.85 -9.35 -22.92
CA LEU A 14 55.99 -9.43 -21.46
C LEU A 14 55.67 -8.12 -20.73
N LEU A 15 55.12 -7.11 -21.42
CA LEU A 15 54.71 -5.81 -20.85
C LEU A 15 53.20 -5.49 -21.03
N LEU A 16 52.38 -6.51 -21.33
CA LEU A 16 50.91 -6.39 -21.42
C LEU A 16 50.15 -7.18 -20.33
N PHE A 17 50.81 -7.52 -19.23
CA PHE A 17 50.14 -8.01 -18.01
C PHE A 17 50.16 -6.93 -16.92
N GLY A 18 49.57 -5.78 -17.24
CA GLY A 18 49.30 -4.71 -16.30
C GLY A 18 47.79 -4.51 -16.18
N SER A 19 47.23 -4.96 -15.05
CA SER A 19 45.86 -4.69 -14.59
C SER A 19 44.70 -5.35 -15.36
N CYS A 20 44.67 -6.68 -15.39
CA CYS A 20 43.37 -7.33 -15.17
C CYS A 20 43.03 -7.13 -13.69
N GLU A 21 42.15 -6.19 -13.37
CA GLU A 21 41.33 -6.32 -12.16
C GLU A 21 40.64 -7.67 -12.30
N ARG A 22 41.12 -8.66 -11.54
CA ARG A 22 40.26 -9.78 -11.21
C ARG A 22 39.13 -9.13 -10.44
N ASP A 23 37.94 -9.11 -11.04
CA ASP A 23 36.69 -8.97 -10.31
C ASP A 23 36.72 -10.04 -9.23
N SER A 24 37.22 -9.68 -8.05
CA SER A 24 36.96 -10.42 -6.84
C SER A 24 35.47 -10.31 -6.68
N VAL A 25 34.75 -11.36 -7.09
CA VAL A 25 33.35 -11.54 -6.78
C VAL A 25 33.26 -11.53 -5.26
N ASN A 26 33.04 -10.34 -4.70
CA ASN A 26 32.65 -10.21 -3.31
C ASN A 26 31.40 -11.07 -3.15
N PRO A 27 31.27 -11.87 -2.08
CA PRO A 27 30.05 -12.61 -1.83
C PRO A 27 28.85 -11.64 -1.90
N PRO A 28 27.69 -12.08 -2.40
CA PRO A 28 26.51 -11.23 -2.50
C PRO A 28 26.22 -10.58 -1.15
N LEU A 29 26.03 -9.26 -1.16
CA LEU A 29 25.65 -8.53 0.05
C LEU A 29 24.24 -8.93 0.44
N THR A 30 24.08 -9.59 1.59
CA THR A 30 22.75 -9.92 2.12
C THR A 30 22.06 -8.66 2.62
N ARG A 31 20.91 -8.32 2.03
CA ARG A 31 20.09 -7.16 2.43
C ARG A 31 18.99 -7.59 3.39
N GLY A 32 18.60 -6.70 4.30
CA GLY A 32 17.67 -7.03 5.40
C GLY A 32 16.18 -6.97 5.02
N ASN A 33 15.85 -6.58 3.79
CA ASN A 33 14.49 -6.39 3.30
C ASN A 33 14.44 -6.43 1.76
N SER A 34 13.25 -6.64 1.17
CA SER A 34 12.98 -6.31 -0.23
C SER A 34 11.67 -5.52 -0.32
N PRO A 35 11.63 -4.37 -1.02
CA PRO A 35 12.78 -3.61 -1.49
C PRO A 35 13.67 -3.18 -0.32
N TRP A 36 15.00 -3.29 -0.49
CA TRP A 36 15.94 -2.94 0.59
C TRP A 36 16.23 -1.44 0.65
N ALA A 37 15.92 -0.69 -0.41
CA ALA A 37 16.01 0.76 -0.47
C ALA A 37 14.66 1.28 -1.00
N PHE A 38 14.01 2.16 -0.24
CA PHE A 38 12.69 2.67 -0.63
C PHE A 38 12.44 4.08 -0.08
N ARG A 39 11.58 4.80 -0.79
CA ARG A 39 11.06 6.11 -0.41
C ARG A 39 9.83 5.93 0.48
N SER A 40 9.68 6.75 1.51
CA SER A 40 8.51 6.67 2.40
C SER A 40 8.28 7.96 3.20
N VAL A 41 7.22 7.96 4.01
CA VAL A 41 7.09 8.82 5.19
C VAL A 41 7.49 7.96 6.40
N LEU A 42 8.69 8.15 6.95
CA LEU A 42 9.21 7.35 8.06
C LEU A 42 9.17 8.18 9.35
N ASP A 43 8.65 7.61 10.45
CA ASP A 43 8.59 8.27 11.76
C ASP A 43 7.88 9.65 11.71
N GLY A 44 6.87 9.79 10.84
CA GLY A 44 6.19 11.07 10.63
C GLY A 44 7.03 12.12 9.89
N GLN A 45 8.17 11.74 9.29
CA GLN A 45 8.97 12.60 8.43
C GLN A 45 8.75 12.25 6.95
N PRO A 46 8.35 13.20 6.09
CA PRO A 46 8.31 12.97 4.66
C PRO A 46 9.74 12.98 4.08
N ARG A 47 9.90 12.55 2.82
CA ARG A 47 11.16 12.61 2.06
C ARG A 47 12.25 11.71 2.58
N MET A 48 11.85 10.56 3.13
CA MET A 48 12.80 9.59 3.68
C MET A 48 13.21 8.58 2.62
N LEU A 49 14.51 8.34 2.49
CA LEU A 49 15.08 7.16 1.84
C LEU A 49 15.51 6.20 2.95
N THR A 50 14.88 5.03 3.01
CA THR A 50 15.11 4.01 4.04
C THR A 50 15.85 2.82 3.45
N LEU A 51 16.89 2.36 4.14
CA LEU A 51 17.83 1.34 3.70
C LEU A 51 17.91 0.20 4.71
N ALA A 52 17.60 -1.02 4.30
CA ALA A 52 17.78 -2.26 5.05
C ALA A 52 19.16 -2.87 4.74
N LEU A 53 20.23 -2.25 5.24
CA LEU A 53 21.60 -2.56 4.84
C LEU A 53 22.05 -3.98 5.25
N ALA A 54 21.54 -4.50 6.37
CA ALA A 54 21.71 -5.88 6.80
C ALA A 54 20.50 -6.33 7.64
N ASN A 55 20.45 -7.61 8.02
CA ASN A 55 19.39 -8.12 8.89
C ASN A 55 19.35 -7.33 10.21
N ARG A 56 18.19 -6.73 10.48
CA ARG A 56 17.95 -5.85 11.64
C ARG A 56 18.82 -4.59 11.71
N PHE A 57 19.52 -4.22 10.64
CA PHE A 57 20.35 -3.02 10.62
C PHE A 57 19.87 -2.07 9.52
N TRP A 58 19.36 -0.93 9.95
CA TRP A 58 18.70 0.01 9.06
C TRP A 58 19.32 1.39 9.16
N ALA A 59 19.31 2.10 8.03
CA ALA A 59 19.67 3.51 7.94
C ALA A 59 18.57 4.28 7.21
N ALA A 60 18.28 5.50 7.62
CA ALA A 60 17.33 6.36 6.94
C ALA A 60 17.93 7.74 6.70
N TYR A 61 17.70 8.28 5.50
CA TYR A 61 18.21 9.56 5.04
C TYR A 61 17.07 10.53 4.73
N SER A 62 17.19 11.77 5.18
CA SER A 62 16.32 12.87 4.76
C SER A 62 16.78 13.36 3.39
N ALA A 63 15.97 13.17 2.37
CA ALA A 63 16.15 13.79 1.05
C ALA A 63 15.75 15.27 1.04
N GLN A 64 15.17 15.78 2.12
CA GLN A 64 14.88 17.21 2.27
C GLN A 64 16.16 17.99 2.60
N ASP A 65 16.99 17.46 3.50
CA ASP A 65 18.16 18.15 4.03
C ASP A 65 19.48 17.46 3.66
N GLY A 66 19.41 16.42 2.83
CA GLY A 66 20.55 15.62 2.38
C GLY A 66 21.41 15.08 3.51
N ASN A 67 20.76 14.57 4.56
CA ASN A 67 21.42 14.11 5.77
C ASN A 67 20.96 12.71 6.19
N LEU A 68 21.85 11.99 6.86
CA LEU A 68 21.52 10.77 7.57
C LEU A 68 20.63 11.11 8.78
N TYR A 69 19.40 10.64 8.82
CA TYR A 69 18.48 10.87 9.93
C TYR A 69 18.74 9.92 11.09
N LYS A 70 18.84 8.62 10.82
CA LYS A 70 18.84 7.60 11.88
C LYS A 70 19.51 6.32 11.41
N VAL A 71 20.21 5.65 12.33
CA VAL A 71 20.65 4.26 12.19
C VAL A 71 20.15 3.49 13.38
N TRP A 72 19.45 2.38 13.18
CA TRP A 72 18.83 1.63 14.27
C TRP A 72 18.95 0.12 14.09
N ARG A 73 18.81 -0.57 15.22
CA ARG A 73 18.71 -2.02 15.26
C ARG A 73 17.28 -2.43 15.51
N GLY A 74 16.69 -3.17 14.59
CA GLY A 74 15.30 -3.59 14.68
C GLY A 74 14.65 -3.73 13.31
N ASP A 75 13.45 -3.19 13.14
CA ASP A 75 12.64 -3.37 11.95
C ASP A 75 11.93 -2.07 11.55
N VAL A 76 11.11 -2.14 10.51
CA VAL A 76 10.15 -1.10 10.13
C VAL A 76 8.75 -1.70 10.29
N ASN A 77 7.88 -0.99 10.99
CA ASN A 77 6.44 -1.24 10.96
C ASN A 77 5.89 -0.64 9.66
N PHE A 78 5.35 -1.48 8.79
CA PHE A 78 4.75 -1.09 7.52
C PHE A 78 3.23 -0.99 7.68
N ASP A 79 2.79 0.00 8.44
CA ASP A 79 1.38 0.38 8.54
C ASP A 79 1.05 1.51 7.56
N GLY A 80 -0.22 1.61 7.20
CA GLY A 80 -0.76 2.68 6.37
C GLY A 80 -1.46 2.18 5.12
N ALA A 81 -2.08 3.10 4.39
CA ALA A 81 -2.98 2.79 3.29
C ALA A 81 -2.36 1.87 2.21
N VAL A 82 -1.08 2.07 1.90
CA VAL A 82 -0.34 1.29 0.89
C VAL A 82 -0.03 -0.14 1.37
N TYR A 83 0.15 -0.34 2.68
CA TYR A 83 0.65 -1.59 3.25
C TYR A 83 -0.47 -2.45 3.85
N THR A 84 -1.36 -1.84 4.64
CA THR A 84 -2.42 -2.51 5.39
C THR A 84 -3.81 -1.99 5.06
N THR A 85 -3.95 -1.03 4.13
CA THR A 85 -5.21 -0.34 3.77
C THR A 85 -5.84 0.50 4.89
N VAL A 86 -5.23 0.51 6.08
CA VAL A 86 -5.70 1.31 7.22
C VAL A 86 -5.34 2.78 7.03
N HIS A 87 -6.31 3.67 7.21
CA HIS A 87 -6.06 5.10 7.35
C HIS A 87 -5.29 5.36 8.64
N GLY A 88 -4.08 5.88 8.56
CA GLY A 88 -3.27 5.99 9.76
C GLY A 88 -1.80 6.28 9.52
N PRO A 89 -0.99 6.17 10.57
CA PRO A 89 0.43 6.48 10.51
C PRO A 89 1.11 5.66 9.43
N GLN A 90 1.94 6.35 8.68
CA GLN A 90 2.84 5.82 7.67
C GLN A 90 4.02 5.11 8.35
N PRO A 91 4.92 4.41 7.62
CA PRO A 91 5.90 3.51 8.22
C PRO A 91 6.67 4.11 9.40
N SER A 92 6.93 3.28 10.41
CA SER A 92 7.61 3.69 11.63
C SER A 92 8.75 2.75 11.95
N SER A 93 9.90 3.30 12.30
CA SER A 93 11.05 2.51 12.73
C SER A 93 10.77 1.84 14.07
N LEU A 94 11.07 0.54 14.18
CA LEU A 94 10.92 -0.26 15.40
C LEU A 94 12.30 -0.63 15.95
N GLY A 95 12.48 -0.46 17.26
CA GLY A 95 13.72 -0.80 17.96
C GLY A 95 14.66 0.40 18.16
N ASP A 96 15.54 0.28 19.15
CA ASP A 96 16.44 1.36 19.57
C ASP A 96 17.44 1.77 18.49
N ALA A 97 17.78 3.05 18.50
CA ALA A 97 18.70 3.65 17.55
C ALA A 97 20.14 3.62 18.07
N TYR A 98 21.09 3.39 17.17
CA TYR A 98 22.51 3.60 17.48
C TYR A 98 22.76 5.09 17.66
N PHE A 99 22.11 5.89 16.81
CA PHE A 99 21.95 7.33 17.01
C PHE A 99 20.76 7.85 16.19
N VAL A 100 20.28 9.02 16.60
CA VAL A 100 19.38 9.88 15.82
C VAL A 100 20.14 11.18 15.57
N ASN A 101 20.14 11.65 14.32
CA ASN A 101 20.90 12.83 13.94
C ASN A 101 20.17 14.10 14.37
N GLU A 102 20.90 15.00 15.02
CA GLU A 102 20.39 16.27 15.54
C GLU A 102 20.77 17.45 14.62
N VAL A 103 21.63 17.20 13.63
CA VAL A 103 22.17 18.23 12.72
C VAL A 103 21.18 18.46 11.58
N SER A 104 20.59 19.66 11.53
CA SER A 104 19.64 20.03 10.46
C SER A 104 20.30 20.52 9.17
N ARG A 105 21.54 21.01 9.24
CA ARG A 105 22.32 21.50 8.09
C ARG A 105 23.75 20.99 8.17
N PRO A 106 24.01 19.78 7.65
CA PRO A 106 25.29 19.12 7.90
C PRO A 106 26.41 19.59 6.95
N TRP A 107 26.06 20.15 5.79
CA TRP A 107 27.04 20.52 4.76
C TRP A 107 27.49 21.98 4.89
N SER A 108 28.80 22.21 4.88
CA SER A 108 29.36 23.56 4.76
C SER A 108 30.59 23.59 3.87
N ILE A 109 30.77 24.67 3.12
CA ILE A 109 31.93 24.87 2.24
C ILE A 109 32.70 26.09 2.74
N ARG A 110 34.04 26.04 2.71
CA ARG A 110 34.90 27.22 2.94
C ARG A 110 35.78 27.47 1.74
N LEU A 111 35.86 28.72 1.30
CA LEU A 111 36.83 29.17 0.28
C LEU A 111 37.84 30.11 0.97
N GLY A 112 39.02 29.57 1.30
CA GLY A 112 39.90 30.22 2.29
C GLY A 112 39.19 30.34 3.64
N GLU A 113 39.13 31.56 4.19
CA GLU A 113 38.40 31.87 5.44
C GLU A 113 36.91 32.17 5.22
N LYS A 114 36.44 32.31 3.98
CA LYS A 114 35.05 32.69 3.68
C LYS A 114 34.12 31.48 3.77
N PRO A 115 33.11 31.46 4.67
CA PRO A 115 32.09 30.42 4.67
C PRO A 115 31.15 30.60 3.48
N LEU A 116 30.82 29.50 2.81
CA LEU A 116 29.80 29.38 1.79
C LEU A 116 28.76 28.37 2.29
N GLN A 117 27.50 28.79 2.36
CA GLN A 117 26.40 27.93 2.78
C GLN A 117 25.64 27.44 1.54
N PRO A 118 25.77 26.16 1.17
CA PRO A 118 25.09 25.64 -0.01
C PRO A 118 23.60 25.39 0.25
N GLU A 119 22.78 25.55 -0.79
CA GLU A 119 21.45 24.94 -0.84
C GLU A 119 21.58 23.47 -1.24
N ILE A 120 20.91 22.59 -0.51
CA ILE A 120 21.03 21.15 -0.71
C ILE A 120 19.90 20.68 -1.63
N ARG A 121 20.25 19.96 -2.69
CA ARG A 121 19.33 19.39 -3.68
C ARG A 121 19.53 17.88 -3.73
N TYR A 122 18.57 17.10 -3.25
CA TYR A 122 18.56 15.66 -3.50
C TYR A 122 18.38 15.40 -4.99
N GLN A 123 19.27 14.59 -5.57
CA GLN A 123 19.27 14.26 -6.99
C GLN A 123 18.84 12.82 -7.29
N GLY A 124 18.46 12.07 -6.26
CA GLY A 124 18.08 10.68 -6.40
C GLY A 124 19.07 9.71 -5.79
N HIS A 125 18.91 8.44 -6.13
CA HIS A 125 19.81 7.37 -5.73
C HIS A 125 20.03 6.38 -6.86
N ARG A 126 21.17 5.69 -6.82
CA ARG A 126 21.59 4.72 -7.81
C ARG A 126 22.05 3.42 -7.17
N PHE A 127 21.75 2.31 -7.80
CA PHE A 127 22.30 1.00 -7.49
C PHE A 127 23.52 0.71 -8.36
N LYS A 128 24.55 0.13 -7.74
CA LYS A 128 25.73 -0.39 -8.44
C LYS A 128 26.35 -1.49 -7.59
N ASN A 129 26.57 -2.67 -8.18
CA ASN A 129 27.19 -3.82 -7.52
C ASN A 129 26.52 -4.19 -6.18
N GLY A 130 25.18 -4.15 -6.13
CA GLY A 130 24.40 -4.44 -4.94
C GLY A 130 24.45 -3.36 -3.84
N GLN A 131 25.02 -2.18 -4.13
CA GLN A 131 25.17 -1.06 -3.20
C GLN A 131 24.40 0.16 -3.69
N VAL A 132 24.02 1.04 -2.76
CA VAL A 132 23.29 2.28 -3.06
C VAL A 132 24.23 3.47 -2.98
N TYR A 133 24.07 4.39 -3.92
CA TYR A 133 24.76 5.66 -4.01
C TYR A 133 23.71 6.76 -3.96
N ILE A 134 23.72 7.54 -2.88
CA ILE A 134 22.78 8.63 -2.64
C ILE A 134 23.40 9.92 -3.16
N ASN A 135 22.72 10.63 -4.06
CA ASN A 135 23.30 11.76 -4.78
C ASN A 135 22.70 13.09 -4.31
N TYR A 136 23.57 14.04 -4.01
CA TYR A 136 23.23 15.39 -3.59
C TYR A 136 24.00 16.42 -4.41
N GLY A 137 23.29 17.45 -4.86
CA GLY A 137 23.87 18.69 -5.36
C GLY A 137 23.91 19.75 -4.26
N LEU A 138 25.08 20.28 -3.97
CA LEU A 138 25.29 21.41 -3.07
C LEU A 138 25.43 22.68 -3.93
N GLN A 139 24.34 23.43 -4.07
CA GLN A 139 24.27 24.61 -4.91
C GLN A 139 24.81 25.83 -4.16
N LEU A 140 25.80 26.51 -4.74
CA LEU A 140 26.34 27.77 -4.25
C LEU A 140 25.47 28.95 -4.68
N GLU A 141 25.61 30.09 -4.00
CA GLU A 141 24.87 31.33 -4.31
C GLU A 141 25.07 31.82 -5.76
N ASP A 142 26.21 31.50 -6.37
CA ASP A 142 26.52 31.84 -7.77
C ASP A 142 26.00 30.80 -8.78
N GLY A 143 25.22 29.82 -8.33
CA GLY A 143 24.59 28.79 -9.15
C GLY A 143 25.48 27.59 -9.45
N ARG A 144 26.77 27.60 -9.10
CA ARG A 144 27.64 26.42 -9.25
C ARG A 144 27.18 25.29 -8.35
N MET A 145 27.31 24.06 -8.82
CA MET A 145 26.88 22.86 -8.11
C MET A 145 28.08 21.99 -7.74
N VAL A 146 28.25 21.70 -6.45
CA VAL A 146 29.20 20.68 -5.98
C VAL A 146 28.43 19.38 -5.82
N GLN A 147 28.89 18.32 -6.50
CA GLN A 147 28.24 17.02 -6.47
C GLN A 147 28.84 16.16 -5.37
N VAL A 148 27.97 15.56 -4.56
CA VAL A 148 28.33 14.60 -3.52
C VAL A 148 27.54 13.33 -3.74
N SER A 149 28.25 12.21 -3.89
CA SER A 149 27.66 10.88 -3.87
C SER A 149 28.09 10.17 -2.59
N GLU A 150 27.13 9.62 -1.85
CA GLU A 150 27.36 8.89 -0.60
C GLU A 150 26.96 7.42 -0.75
N ARG A 151 27.89 6.51 -0.43
CA ARG A 151 27.64 5.07 -0.35
C ARG A 151 27.63 4.63 1.11
N PRO A 152 26.45 4.40 1.71
CA PRO A 152 26.35 3.77 3.03
C PRO A 152 26.50 2.25 2.96
N GLU A 153 27.11 1.64 3.97
CA GLU A 153 27.22 0.19 4.07
C GLU A 153 27.25 -0.30 5.52
N TYR A 154 26.67 -1.48 5.76
CA TYR A 154 26.84 -2.19 7.04
C TYR A 154 28.24 -2.80 7.10
N LEU A 155 28.89 -2.65 8.25
CA LEU A 155 30.15 -3.32 8.56
C LEU A 155 29.98 -4.28 9.72
N GLU A 156 30.83 -5.29 9.75
CA GLU A 156 30.91 -6.22 10.87
C GLU A 156 32.36 -6.40 11.31
N ARG A 157 32.59 -6.40 12.63
CA ARG A 157 33.88 -6.74 13.24
C ARG A 157 33.75 -7.91 14.20
N ALA A 158 34.86 -8.63 14.33
CA ALA A 158 35.05 -9.71 15.30
C ALA A 158 33.99 -10.83 15.22
N GLU A 159 33.68 -11.27 14.00
CA GLU A 159 32.79 -12.42 13.72
C GLU A 159 31.41 -12.28 14.39
N GLY A 160 30.61 -11.30 13.96
CA GLY A 160 29.23 -11.11 14.43
C GLY A 160 29.06 -10.34 15.73
N ARG A 161 30.14 -9.89 16.37
CA ARG A 161 30.06 -9.30 17.72
C ARG A 161 29.88 -7.79 17.75
N GLN A 162 30.29 -7.08 16.69
CA GLN A 162 30.22 -5.62 16.66
C GLN A 162 29.71 -5.11 15.32
N SER A 163 28.53 -4.48 15.35
CA SER A 163 27.94 -3.80 14.20
C SER A 163 28.66 -2.48 13.95
N GLY A 164 28.95 -2.21 12.68
CA GLY A 164 29.50 -0.96 12.22
C GLY A 164 28.69 -0.37 11.06
N PHE A 165 28.93 0.90 10.81
CA PHE A 165 28.30 1.63 9.73
C PHE A 165 29.35 2.48 9.01
N GLU A 166 29.48 2.24 7.72
CA GLU A 166 30.39 2.96 6.84
C GLU A 166 29.62 3.93 5.96
N ARG A 167 30.19 5.10 5.75
CA ARG A 167 29.78 6.08 4.74
C ARG A 167 31.00 6.40 3.89
N THR A 168 30.92 6.16 2.59
CA THR A 168 31.96 6.57 1.63
C THR A 168 31.44 7.69 0.76
N PHE A 169 32.15 8.81 0.74
CA PHE A 169 31.77 10.02 0.01
C PHE A 169 32.66 10.24 -1.20
N PHE A 170 32.04 10.66 -2.30
CA PHE A 170 32.69 11.04 -3.55
C PHE A 170 32.29 12.46 -3.89
N VAL A 171 33.26 13.38 -3.97
CA VAL A 171 33.03 14.79 -4.25
C VAL A 171 33.49 15.13 -5.66
N ARG A 172 32.70 15.92 -6.40
CA ARG A 172 33.07 16.45 -7.72
C ARG A 172 32.62 17.90 -7.86
N GLY A 173 33.38 18.69 -8.61
CA GLY A 173 33.02 20.09 -8.90
C GLY A 173 33.24 21.07 -7.73
N LEU A 174 33.98 20.67 -6.69
CA LEU A 174 34.37 21.59 -5.62
C LEU A 174 35.32 22.67 -6.16
N PRO A 175 35.07 23.97 -5.93
CA PRO A 175 35.94 25.03 -6.42
C PRO A 175 37.40 24.89 -5.95
N GLN A 176 38.35 25.28 -6.79
CA GLN A 176 39.76 25.25 -6.44
C GLN A 176 40.02 26.07 -5.16
N GLY A 177 40.75 25.49 -4.21
CA GLY A 177 41.04 26.10 -2.90
C GLY A 177 39.87 26.09 -1.91
N ALA A 178 38.71 25.51 -2.27
CA ALA A 178 37.62 25.28 -1.34
C ALA A 178 37.80 23.95 -0.58
N ARG A 179 37.21 23.90 0.61
CA ARG A 179 37.15 22.73 1.51
C ARG A 179 35.69 22.45 1.83
N LEU A 180 35.29 21.18 1.77
CA LEU A 180 33.93 20.72 2.06
C LEU A 180 33.92 19.98 3.40
N PHE A 181 32.97 20.35 4.26
CA PHE A 181 32.80 19.78 5.59
C PHE A 181 31.40 19.19 5.76
N LEU A 182 31.36 18.10 6.53
CA LEU A 182 30.15 17.41 6.98
C LEU A 182 30.14 17.39 8.51
N ASP A 183 29.19 18.11 9.11
CA ASP A 183 28.91 18.07 10.54
C ASP A 183 27.97 16.90 10.83
N PHE A 184 28.28 16.12 11.88
CA PHE A 184 27.52 14.93 12.25
C PHE A 184 27.54 14.69 13.76
N ASN A 185 26.58 13.92 14.25
CA ASN A 185 26.62 13.34 15.58
C ASN A 185 26.50 11.82 15.52
N LEU A 186 27.12 11.15 16.48
CA LEU A 186 27.02 9.73 16.73
C LEU A 186 26.76 9.48 18.21
N ASN A 187 26.20 8.31 18.50
CA ASN A 187 25.97 7.80 19.84
C ASN A 187 26.29 6.29 19.82
N SER A 188 26.17 5.62 20.96
CA SER A 188 26.41 4.19 21.10
C SER A 188 27.81 3.79 20.64
N LEU A 189 28.82 4.64 20.81
CA LEU A 189 30.21 4.31 20.49
C LEU A 189 30.92 3.79 21.76
N PRO A 190 31.66 2.68 21.73
CA PRO A 190 32.43 2.24 22.90
C PRO A 190 33.47 3.26 23.37
N SER A 191 34.08 4.00 22.42
CA SER A 191 34.94 5.16 22.68
C SER A 191 35.10 5.99 21.41
N ALA A 192 35.63 7.22 21.52
CA ALA A 192 35.89 8.06 20.35
C ALA A 192 36.87 7.42 19.34
N HIS A 193 37.73 6.49 19.78
CA HIS A 193 38.67 5.76 18.92
C HIS A 193 38.01 4.71 18.01
N THR A 194 36.73 4.39 18.23
CA THR A 194 35.95 3.49 17.37
C THR A 194 35.36 4.17 16.14
N LEU A 195 35.62 5.47 15.99
CA LEU A 195 35.38 6.23 14.78
C LEU A 195 36.65 6.25 13.93
N GLU A 196 36.56 5.73 12.72
CA GLU A 196 37.67 5.64 11.77
C GLU A 196 37.36 6.48 10.54
N THR A 197 38.35 7.22 10.06
CA THR A 197 38.24 7.97 8.82
C THR A 197 39.59 8.20 8.18
N ASP A 198 39.58 8.36 6.87
CA ASP A 198 40.74 8.79 6.08
C ASP A 198 40.66 10.26 5.64
N GLY A 199 39.61 10.97 6.06
CA GLY A 199 39.44 12.42 5.92
C GLY A 199 39.92 13.20 7.15
N GLY A 200 39.87 14.53 7.06
CA GLY A 200 40.22 15.40 8.20
C GLY A 200 39.11 15.38 9.25
N LEU A 201 39.39 14.96 10.48
CA LEU A 201 38.37 14.86 11.53
C LEU A 201 38.65 15.85 12.67
N GLU A 202 37.66 16.69 12.95
CA GLU A 202 37.61 17.55 14.13
C GLU A 202 36.53 17.02 15.09
N ILE A 203 36.93 16.67 16.32
CA ILE A 203 36.00 16.28 17.38
C ILE A 203 35.54 17.56 18.07
N LEU A 204 34.25 17.87 17.97
CA LEU A 204 33.68 19.11 18.50
C LEU A 204 33.24 18.93 19.96
N ASP A 205 32.67 17.76 20.28
CA ASP A 205 32.14 17.46 21.61
C ASP A 205 32.10 15.95 21.85
N VAL A 206 32.28 15.56 23.11
CA VAL A 206 32.20 14.15 23.56
C VAL A 206 31.51 14.10 24.92
N GLU A 207 30.40 13.40 24.99
CA GLU A 207 29.62 13.21 26.21
C GLU A 207 29.52 11.71 26.57
N PRO A 208 29.41 11.35 27.85
CA PRO A 208 29.13 9.97 28.24
C PRO A 208 27.77 9.51 27.70
N GLY A 209 27.75 8.41 26.94
CA GLY A 209 26.54 7.73 26.52
C GLY A 209 25.91 6.99 27.71
N LYS A 210 24.61 7.18 27.95
CA LYS A 210 23.89 6.54 29.07
C LYS A 210 22.92 5.50 28.54
N GLY A 211 23.06 4.23 28.96
CA GLY A 211 22.04 3.20 28.71
C GLY A 211 22.55 1.78 28.91
N LYS A 212 21.66 0.86 29.33
CA LYS A 212 21.86 -0.60 29.34
C LYS A 212 23.13 -1.12 30.06
N GLY A 213 23.66 -0.37 31.04
CA GLY A 213 24.83 -0.78 31.83
C GLY A 213 26.15 -0.81 31.05
N LEU A 214 26.21 -0.18 29.87
CA LEU A 214 27.40 -0.11 29.02
C LEU A 214 28.06 1.27 29.14
N GLU A 215 29.39 1.29 29.17
CA GLU A 215 30.17 2.51 28.94
C GLU A 215 30.19 2.81 27.44
N ALA A 216 29.73 4.01 27.08
CA ALA A 216 29.71 4.49 25.70
C ALA A 216 29.96 5.99 25.65
N VAL A 217 30.17 6.53 24.45
CA VAL A 217 30.28 7.96 24.18
C VAL A 217 29.29 8.39 23.10
N ALA A 218 28.71 9.56 23.29
CA ALA A 218 28.09 10.36 22.25
C ALA A 218 29.12 11.39 21.77
N LEU A 219 29.15 11.64 20.46
CA LEU A 219 30.16 12.49 19.84
C LEU A 219 29.50 13.41 18.83
N LYS A 220 29.95 14.66 18.79
CA LYS A 220 29.73 15.59 17.67
C LYS A 220 31.04 15.81 16.96
N GLY A 221 31.04 15.66 15.64
CA GLY A 221 32.24 15.75 14.82
C GLY A 221 32.01 16.55 13.54
N ARG A 222 33.11 17.05 12.99
CA ARG A 222 33.17 17.66 11.67
C ARG A 222 34.18 16.89 10.82
N LEU A 223 33.72 16.34 9.70
CA LEU A 223 34.54 15.64 8.72
C LEU A 223 34.83 16.58 7.55
N GLU A 224 36.10 16.82 7.27
CA GLU A 224 36.56 17.38 6.01
C GLU A 224 36.69 16.28 4.96
N LEU A 225 35.98 16.45 3.85
CA LEU A 225 35.99 15.52 2.72
C LEU A 225 37.16 15.86 1.79
N LYS A 226 37.80 14.83 1.25
CA LYS A 226 38.84 14.95 0.25
C LYS A 226 38.27 15.55 -1.04
N ASN A 227 39.06 16.44 -1.65
CA ASN A 227 38.71 17.05 -2.94
C ASN A 227 38.83 16.06 -4.11
N GLU A 228 39.72 15.06 -3.98
CA GLU A 228 39.95 14.02 -4.97
C GLU A 228 39.97 12.64 -4.29
N GLY A 229 39.30 11.67 -4.91
CA GLY A 229 39.15 10.32 -4.36
C GLY A 229 38.07 10.18 -3.28
N PRO A 230 37.82 8.94 -2.80
CA PRO A 230 36.82 8.68 -1.78
C PRO A 230 37.27 9.17 -0.39
N THR A 231 36.32 9.69 0.39
CA THR A 231 36.48 9.87 1.84
C THR A 231 35.66 8.81 2.56
N ARG A 232 36.27 8.04 3.44
CA ARG A 232 35.63 6.98 4.21
C ARG A 232 35.42 7.43 5.65
N LEU A 233 34.22 7.26 6.20
CA LEU A 233 33.91 7.40 7.62
C LEU A 233 33.25 6.10 8.10
N ALA A 234 33.82 5.44 9.10
CA ALA A 234 33.28 4.21 9.67
C ALA A 234 33.13 4.34 11.19
N ALA A 235 31.95 4.03 11.70
CA ALA A 235 31.66 4.01 13.13
C ALA A 235 31.35 2.57 13.56
N TYR A 236 31.98 2.09 14.64
CA TYR A 236 31.67 0.80 15.23
C TYR A 236 30.98 0.98 16.56
N PHE A 237 29.75 0.48 16.65
CA PHE A 237 28.88 0.75 17.78
C PHE A 237 29.08 -0.26 18.92
N THR A 238 28.47 0.03 20.07
CA THR A 238 28.27 -0.91 21.15
C THR A 238 27.39 -2.07 20.68
N LYS A 239 27.44 -3.19 21.40
CA LYS A 239 26.63 -4.39 21.08
C LYS A 239 25.13 -4.08 20.94
N TYR A 240 24.64 -3.16 21.77
CA TYR A 240 23.25 -2.70 21.73
C TYR A 240 23.20 -1.20 21.46
N PRO A 241 22.20 -0.74 20.70
CA PRO A 241 21.91 0.67 20.58
C PRO A 241 21.45 1.26 21.93
N LEU A 242 21.82 2.50 22.20
CA LEU A 242 21.56 3.19 23.48
C LEU A 242 20.56 4.35 23.36
N VAL A 243 20.20 4.77 22.15
CA VAL A 243 19.21 5.83 21.96
C VAL A 243 17.83 5.20 21.86
N HIS A 244 17.02 5.44 22.88
CA HIS A 244 15.66 4.91 22.97
C HIS A 244 14.80 5.34 21.78
N ASN A 245 14.12 4.38 21.15
CA ASN A 245 13.12 4.69 20.13
C ASN A 245 11.72 4.75 20.77
N PRO A 246 11.02 5.91 20.70
CA PRO A 246 9.67 6.04 21.26
C PRO A 246 8.63 5.19 20.52
N ASN A 247 8.91 4.79 19.27
CA ASN A 247 8.03 3.94 18.47
C ASN A 247 8.17 2.48 18.94
N LYS A 248 7.34 2.09 19.92
CA LYS A 248 7.24 0.71 20.43
C LYS A 248 5.88 0.10 20.06
N VAL A 249 5.88 -1.20 19.77
CA VAL A 249 4.64 -1.99 19.75
C VAL A 249 4.30 -2.32 21.20
N GLU A 250 3.13 -1.90 21.69
CA GLU A 250 2.66 -2.31 23.02
C GLU A 250 2.61 -3.83 23.12
N GLY A 251 3.23 -4.39 24.17
CA GLY A 251 3.21 -5.85 24.45
C GLY A 251 4.41 -6.66 23.96
N VAL A 252 5.37 -6.08 23.21
CA VAL A 252 6.57 -6.80 22.72
C VAL A 252 7.82 -6.33 23.48
N LYS A 253 8.50 -7.25 24.20
CA LYS A 253 9.79 -6.94 24.86
C LYS A 253 10.90 -6.81 23.80
N GLU A 254 11.88 -5.93 24.04
CA GLU A 254 13.02 -5.69 23.13
C GLU A 254 13.86 -6.96 22.83
N GLU A 255 13.81 -7.97 23.72
CA GLU A 255 14.47 -9.27 23.57
C GLU A 255 13.63 -10.28 22.77
N ASP A 256 12.30 -10.07 22.66
CA ASP A 256 11.34 -10.95 21.99
C ASP A 256 10.98 -10.41 20.60
N ALA A 257 12.00 -10.18 19.77
CA ALA A 257 11.78 -9.76 18.40
C ALA A 257 11.44 -10.96 17.50
N LEU A 258 10.49 -10.75 16.58
CA LEU A 258 10.09 -11.74 15.58
C LEU A 258 11.33 -12.38 14.89
N PRO A 259 11.44 -13.72 14.87
CA PRO A 259 12.55 -14.41 14.22
C PRO A 259 12.75 -13.98 12.75
N PRO A 260 13.97 -14.06 12.18
CA PRO A 260 14.23 -13.67 10.79
C PRO A 260 13.24 -14.24 9.77
N GLY A 261 12.90 -15.52 9.88
CA GLY A 261 11.90 -16.15 9.01
C GLY A 261 10.49 -15.59 9.16
N ALA A 262 10.06 -15.25 10.38
CA ALA A 262 8.76 -14.63 10.65
C ALA A 262 8.62 -13.29 9.95
N ARG A 263 9.72 -12.53 9.92
CA ARG A 263 9.79 -11.21 9.31
C ARG A 263 9.85 -11.26 7.79
N LEU A 264 10.47 -12.29 7.25
CA LEU A 264 10.50 -12.60 5.81
C LEU A 264 9.14 -13.13 5.30
N ILE A 265 8.37 -13.78 6.17
CA ILE A 265 7.00 -14.27 5.92
C ILE A 265 5.94 -13.18 6.01
N ALA A 266 5.99 -12.33 7.05
CA ALA A 266 5.52 -10.95 6.90
C ALA A 266 6.27 -10.34 5.70
N ARG A 267 5.99 -9.19 5.11
CA ARG A 267 6.70 -8.72 3.88
C ARG A 267 6.64 -9.57 2.57
N SER A 268 6.60 -10.91 2.57
CA SER A 268 6.40 -11.71 1.34
C SER A 268 4.92 -11.86 0.96
N ASP A 269 4.65 -12.28 -0.27
CA ASP A 269 3.32 -12.70 -0.73
C ASP A 269 2.86 -14.03 -0.12
N CYS A 270 3.75 -14.74 0.59
CA CYS A 270 3.43 -15.97 1.32
C CYS A 270 2.18 -15.79 2.19
N LYS A 271 1.98 -14.62 2.79
CA LYS A 271 0.81 -14.30 3.64
C LYS A 271 -0.50 -14.05 2.89
N THR A 272 -0.46 -13.90 1.57
CA THR A 272 -1.64 -13.94 0.71
C THR A 272 -2.26 -15.34 0.74
N CYS A 273 -1.43 -16.37 0.91
CA CYS A 273 -1.83 -17.77 0.82
C CYS A 273 -1.59 -18.59 2.09
N HIS A 274 -0.81 -18.12 3.05
CA HIS A 274 -0.46 -18.86 4.27
C HIS A 274 -0.62 -17.94 5.48
N ASN A 275 -0.97 -18.50 6.63
CA ASN A 275 -1.02 -17.77 7.89
C ASN A 275 -0.27 -18.56 8.97
N THR A 276 0.19 -17.88 10.02
CA THR A 276 1.00 -18.48 11.09
C THR A 276 0.32 -19.66 11.77
N PHE A 277 -0.96 -19.52 12.09
CA PHE A 277 -1.70 -20.55 12.83
C PHE A 277 -2.94 -21.03 12.10
N LEU A 278 -3.40 -20.28 11.10
CA LEU A 278 -4.63 -20.57 10.38
C LEU A 278 -4.31 -21.02 8.95
N LYS A 279 -5.03 -22.03 8.48
CA LYS A 279 -4.92 -22.49 7.09
C LYS A 279 -5.78 -21.59 6.21
N THR A 280 -5.17 -20.87 5.27
CA THR A 280 -5.87 -20.03 4.29
C THR A 280 -5.93 -20.74 2.93
N VAL A 281 -5.20 -20.28 1.91
CA VAL A 281 -5.15 -20.91 0.58
C VAL A 281 -4.22 -22.14 0.59
N GLY A 282 -3.05 -21.98 1.22
CA GLY A 282 -2.07 -22.99 1.59
C GLY A 282 -2.13 -23.32 3.09
N PRO A 283 -1.39 -24.34 3.57
CA PRO A 283 -1.36 -24.76 4.97
C PRO A 283 -0.90 -23.65 5.92
N ALA A 284 -1.34 -23.70 7.17
CA ALA A 284 -0.76 -22.84 8.21
C ALA A 284 0.72 -23.16 8.41
N TYR A 285 1.52 -22.17 8.81
CA TYR A 285 2.92 -22.41 9.15
C TYR A 285 3.05 -23.39 10.34
N ALA A 286 2.22 -23.25 11.36
CA ALA A 286 2.14 -24.20 12.47
C ALA A 286 1.79 -25.63 12.00
N ASP A 287 0.89 -25.79 11.02
CA ASP A 287 0.58 -27.11 10.47
C ASP A 287 1.77 -27.74 9.74
N VAL A 288 2.51 -26.92 8.97
CA VAL A 288 3.75 -27.35 8.32
C VAL A 288 4.78 -27.79 9.36
N ALA A 289 4.92 -27.04 10.45
CA ALA A 289 5.79 -27.36 11.57
C ALA A 289 5.42 -28.68 12.25
N LYS A 290 4.11 -28.93 12.46
CA LYS A 290 3.59 -30.17 13.05
C LYS A 290 3.75 -31.39 12.15
N ARG A 291 3.66 -31.21 10.82
CA ARG A 291 3.71 -32.33 9.86
C ARG A 291 5.13 -32.83 9.60
N TYR A 292 6.11 -31.94 9.62
CA TYR A 292 7.50 -32.27 9.30
C TYR A 292 8.38 -32.12 10.55
N ALA A 293 9.18 -33.14 10.85
CA ALA A 293 10.15 -33.03 11.94
C ALA A 293 11.18 -31.91 11.66
N ASN A 294 11.48 -31.08 12.66
CA ASN A 294 12.46 -30.00 12.56
C ASN A 294 13.90 -30.54 12.43
N ASN A 295 14.31 -30.86 11.21
CA ASN A 295 15.66 -31.35 10.86
C ASN A 295 16.12 -30.81 9.50
N ALA A 296 17.43 -30.85 9.24
CA ALA A 296 18.05 -30.26 8.06
C ALA A 296 17.54 -30.85 6.72
N GLU A 297 17.13 -32.11 6.70
CA GLU A 297 16.61 -32.78 5.51
C GLU A 297 15.23 -32.22 5.12
N ASN A 298 14.31 -32.10 6.08
CA ASN A 298 12.98 -31.54 5.85
C ASN A 298 13.02 -30.04 5.53
N VAL A 299 13.91 -29.28 6.17
CA VAL A 299 14.14 -27.87 5.83
C VAL A 299 14.62 -27.74 4.39
N GLY A 300 15.60 -28.52 3.96
CA GLY A 300 16.10 -28.50 2.58
C GLY A 300 15.02 -28.88 1.55
N MET A 301 14.18 -29.86 1.87
CA MET A 301 13.08 -30.29 1.02
C MET A 301 11.98 -29.22 0.89
N LEU A 302 11.60 -28.58 2.00
CA LEU A 302 10.62 -27.48 1.99
C LEU A 302 11.14 -26.25 1.27
N VAL A 303 12.43 -25.92 1.39
CA VAL A 303 13.06 -24.85 0.60
C VAL A 303 12.91 -25.10 -0.90
N LYS A 304 13.23 -26.30 -1.37
CA LYS A 304 13.06 -26.66 -2.79
C LYS A 304 11.60 -26.72 -3.21
N LYS A 305 10.68 -27.02 -2.29
CA LYS A 305 9.24 -27.02 -2.53
C LYS A 305 8.69 -25.61 -2.71
N ILE A 306 9.20 -24.63 -1.96
CA ILE A 306 8.83 -23.22 -2.10
C ILE A 306 9.40 -22.66 -3.41
N GLN A 307 10.67 -22.93 -3.73
CA GLN A 307 11.28 -22.46 -4.99
C GLN A 307 10.57 -22.98 -6.25
N ASN A 308 10.25 -24.28 -6.28
CA ASN A 308 9.70 -24.93 -7.47
C ASN A 308 8.16 -25.03 -7.45
N GLY A 309 7.53 -24.59 -6.36
CA GLY A 309 6.11 -24.77 -6.12
C GLY A 309 5.73 -26.24 -5.94
N GLY A 310 4.43 -26.49 -5.82
CA GLY A 310 3.92 -27.85 -5.89
C GLY A 310 2.52 -28.03 -5.33
N SER A 311 1.96 -29.22 -5.56
CA SER A 311 0.57 -29.55 -5.25
C SER A 311 0.45 -30.92 -4.56
N GLY A 312 -0.74 -31.24 -4.06
CA GLY A 312 -1.14 -32.59 -3.67
C GLY A 312 -0.87 -32.99 -2.21
N VAL A 313 0.01 -32.28 -1.48
CA VAL A 313 0.36 -32.65 -0.09
C VAL A 313 -0.63 -32.08 0.94
N TRP A 314 -1.19 -30.91 0.68
CA TRP A 314 -2.06 -30.15 1.60
C TRP A 314 -3.46 -29.85 1.04
N GLY A 315 -3.77 -30.39 -0.15
CA GLY A 315 -5.00 -30.15 -0.89
C GLY A 315 -4.77 -30.01 -2.40
N ALA A 316 -5.84 -29.63 -3.12
CA ALA A 316 -5.82 -29.43 -4.57
C ALA A 316 -5.19 -28.09 -5.01
N ALA A 317 -5.13 -27.09 -4.12
CA ALA A 317 -4.46 -25.82 -4.37
C ALA A 317 -2.95 -26.04 -4.52
N ALA A 318 -2.40 -25.59 -5.65
CA ALA A 318 -0.97 -25.64 -5.91
C ALA A 318 -0.31 -24.39 -5.32
N MET A 319 0.80 -24.59 -4.61
CA MET A 319 1.68 -23.49 -4.24
C MET A 319 2.39 -23.01 -5.51
N THR A 320 2.20 -21.74 -5.86
CA THR A 320 2.92 -21.06 -6.94
C THR A 320 4.42 -21.14 -6.67
N PRO A 321 5.26 -21.43 -7.68
CA PRO A 321 6.71 -21.44 -7.51
C PRO A 321 7.23 -20.03 -7.18
N HIS A 322 8.19 -19.96 -6.26
CA HIS A 322 8.91 -18.74 -5.90
C HIS A 322 10.39 -18.83 -6.33
N PRO A 323 10.71 -18.92 -7.64
CA PRO A 323 12.09 -19.05 -8.11
C PRO A 323 12.91 -17.77 -7.92
N ASP A 324 12.23 -16.64 -7.76
CA ASP A 324 12.83 -15.30 -7.62
C ASP A 324 13.18 -14.96 -6.16
N LEU A 325 12.78 -15.80 -5.19
CA LEU A 325 13.20 -15.65 -3.78
C LEU A 325 14.58 -16.31 -3.56
N ASP A 326 15.46 -15.62 -2.83
CA ASP A 326 16.78 -16.14 -2.49
C ASP A 326 16.67 -17.44 -1.65
N GLU A 327 17.50 -18.44 -1.96
CA GLU A 327 17.44 -19.73 -1.26
C GLU A 327 17.72 -19.61 0.24
N GLY A 328 18.59 -18.67 0.63
CA GLY A 328 18.90 -18.36 2.02
C GLY A 328 17.71 -17.75 2.77
N ASP A 329 16.95 -16.88 2.11
CA ASP A 329 15.75 -16.27 2.69
C ASP A 329 14.63 -17.29 2.86
N ILE A 330 14.39 -18.13 1.85
CA ILE A 330 13.42 -19.22 1.96
C ILE A 330 13.81 -20.18 3.09
N ARG A 331 15.10 -20.49 3.23
CA ARG A 331 15.58 -21.33 4.33
C ARG A 331 15.31 -20.70 5.69
N ALA A 332 15.57 -19.41 5.87
CA ALA A 332 15.26 -18.71 7.11
C ALA A 332 13.74 -18.69 7.41
N MET A 333 12.90 -18.50 6.39
CA MET A 333 11.43 -18.61 6.51
C MET A 333 11.01 -20.00 6.99
N VAL A 334 11.50 -21.07 6.35
CA VAL A 334 11.21 -22.46 6.72
C VAL A 334 11.69 -22.76 8.13
N GLU A 335 12.90 -22.35 8.52
CA GLU A 335 13.42 -22.57 9.88
C GLU A 335 12.54 -21.91 10.95
N TYR A 336 11.99 -20.72 10.67
CA TYR A 336 11.00 -20.12 11.56
C TYR A 336 9.69 -20.91 11.59
N ILE A 337 9.15 -21.29 10.44
CA ILE A 337 7.93 -22.11 10.35
C ILE A 337 8.10 -23.34 11.25
N MET A 338 9.21 -24.05 11.12
CA MET A 338 9.51 -25.27 11.88
C MET A 338 9.74 -25.02 13.38
N SER A 339 9.96 -23.77 13.80
CA SER A 339 10.09 -23.40 15.23
C SER A 339 8.74 -23.19 15.93
N LEU A 340 7.64 -23.04 15.18
CA LEU A 340 6.30 -22.76 15.75
C LEU A 340 5.70 -23.92 16.55
N ASP A 341 6.16 -25.15 16.30
CA ASP A 341 5.78 -26.36 17.05
C ASP A 341 6.14 -26.23 18.56
N ALA A 342 7.24 -25.53 18.88
CA ALA A 342 7.72 -25.36 20.25
C ALA A 342 6.98 -24.29 21.07
N GLU A 343 6.26 -23.37 20.42
CA GLU A 343 5.46 -22.32 21.09
C GLU A 343 4.02 -22.75 21.37
N GLU A 344 3.49 -23.72 20.60
CA GLU A 344 2.12 -24.22 20.74
C GLU A 344 2.00 -25.20 21.92
N GLU A 345 3.01 -26.05 22.15
CA GLU A 345 3.09 -26.93 23.33
C GLU A 345 3.06 -26.16 24.66
N ALA A 346 3.47 -24.88 24.67
CA ALA A 346 3.44 -24.02 25.87
C ALA A 346 2.09 -23.30 26.08
N ARG A 347 1.21 -23.24 25.07
CA ARG A 347 -0.12 -22.60 25.16
C ARG A 347 -1.26 -23.60 25.43
N GLU A 348 -1.06 -24.87 25.11
CA GLU A 348 -2.07 -25.93 25.32
C GLU A 348 -2.38 -26.23 26.81
N GLU A 349 -1.58 -25.75 27.76
CA GLU A 349 -1.83 -25.96 29.20
C GLU A 349 -2.94 -25.09 29.82
N GLN A 350 -3.53 -24.10 29.12
CA GLN A 350 -4.46 -23.14 29.74
C GLN A 350 -5.89 -23.02 29.19
N ILE A 351 -6.27 -23.71 28.11
CA ILE A 351 -7.67 -23.66 27.62
C ILE A 351 -8.15 -25.07 27.38
N GLY A 352 -9.00 -25.58 28.28
CA GLY A 352 -9.54 -26.92 28.21
C GLY A 352 -10.32 -27.14 26.91
N THR A 353 -9.76 -27.95 26.02
CA THR A 353 -10.39 -28.36 24.76
C THR A 353 -11.09 -29.71 24.93
N LYS A 354 -12.33 -29.80 24.46
CA LYS A 354 -12.86 -31.06 23.92
C LYS A 354 -12.44 -31.16 22.46
N SER A 355 -12.00 -32.35 22.04
CA SER A 355 -11.45 -32.61 20.71
C SER A 355 -12.47 -32.48 19.56
N PRO A 356 -12.05 -31.98 18.36
CA PRO A 356 -12.85 -31.94 17.12
C PRO A 356 -13.42 -33.28 16.66
N ALA A 357 -12.89 -34.41 17.15
CA ALA A 357 -13.37 -35.75 16.81
C ALA A 357 -14.78 -36.10 17.37
N SER A 358 -15.43 -35.16 18.07
CA SER A 358 -16.75 -35.36 18.71
C SER A 358 -17.87 -34.47 18.14
N LEU A 359 -17.60 -33.63 17.14
CA LEU A 359 -18.58 -32.71 16.57
C LEU A 359 -19.47 -33.41 15.52
N GLN A 360 -20.79 -33.24 15.66
CA GLN A 360 -21.76 -33.70 14.66
C GLN A 360 -21.98 -32.62 13.61
N PHE A 361 -21.36 -32.79 12.44
CA PHE A 361 -21.56 -31.92 11.29
C PHE A 361 -22.97 -32.06 10.70
N THR A 362 -23.55 -30.92 10.34
CA THR A 362 -24.80 -30.86 9.57
C THR A 362 -24.45 -30.77 8.09
N ASP A 363 -25.00 -31.67 7.28
CA ASP A 363 -24.80 -31.66 5.82
C ASP A 363 -25.56 -30.48 5.18
N ALA A 364 -25.03 -29.96 4.08
CA ALA A 364 -25.71 -28.93 3.28
C ALA A 364 -27.00 -29.49 2.65
N VAL A 365 -27.95 -28.61 2.31
CA VAL A 365 -29.23 -28.98 1.71
C VAL A 365 -28.98 -29.60 0.32
N GLU A 366 -29.46 -30.82 0.11
CA GLU A 366 -29.35 -31.51 -1.18
C GLU A 366 -30.31 -30.92 -2.24
N GLY A 367 -29.85 -30.83 -3.49
CA GLY A 367 -30.68 -30.47 -4.64
C GLY A 367 -30.96 -28.97 -4.82
N VAL A 368 -30.26 -28.11 -4.07
CA VAL A 368 -30.28 -26.65 -4.23
C VAL A 368 -28.90 -26.18 -4.65
N GLU A 369 -28.79 -25.56 -5.82
CA GLU A 369 -27.53 -25.04 -6.37
C GLU A 369 -27.53 -23.51 -6.36
N GLU A 370 -26.39 -22.89 -6.04
CA GLU A 370 -26.26 -21.43 -5.90
C GLU A 370 -26.66 -20.67 -7.18
N LYS A 371 -26.34 -21.22 -8.36
CA LYS A 371 -26.69 -20.67 -9.67
C LYS A 371 -28.20 -20.51 -9.90
N ASP A 372 -29.01 -21.28 -9.17
CA ASP A 372 -30.47 -21.30 -9.29
C ASP A 372 -31.13 -20.42 -8.20
N LEU A 373 -30.33 -19.77 -7.36
CA LEU A 373 -30.75 -18.86 -6.31
C LEU A 373 -30.41 -17.41 -6.64
N ILE A 374 -31.06 -16.51 -5.91
CA ILE A 374 -30.94 -15.06 -6.08
C ILE A 374 -30.27 -14.49 -4.82
N PRO A 375 -29.26 -13.60 -4.94
CA PRO A 375 -28.59 -13.01 -3.79
C PRO A 375 -29.54 -12.25 -2.84
N GLY A 376 -29.29 -12.38 -1.54
CA GLY A 376 -30.02 -11.78 -0.42
C GLY A 376 -31.01 -12.73 0.26
N LEU A 377 -31.48 -12.34 1.45
CA LEU A 377 -32.54 -12.99 2.20
C LEU A 377 -33.89 -12.35 1.94
N VAL A 378 -34.98 -13.12 2.05
CA VAL A 378 -36.33 -12.57 2.10
C VAL A 378 -36.61 -12.08 3.52
N LEU A 379 -36.94 -10.80 3.65
CA LEU A 379 -37.30 -10.15 4.90
C LEU A 379 -38.80 -9.88 4.91
N LYS A 380 -39.48 -10.39 5.95
CA LYS A 380 -40.89 -10.11 6.26
C LYS A 380 -40.99 -9.36 7.58
N ILE A 381 -41.82 -8.32 7.60
CA ILE A 381 -42.05 -7.50 8.79
C ILE A 381 -43.50 -7.66 9.23
N TYR A 382 -43.71 -7.85 10.52
CA TYR A 382 -45.02 -8.04 11.14
C TYR A 382 -45.22 -6.95 12.19
N GLN A 383 -46.39 -6.32 12.19
CA GLN A 383 -46.78 -5.36 13.21
C GLN A 383 -47.80 -6.00 14.16
N SER A 384 -47.57 -5.91 15.46
CA SER A 384 -48.52 -6.33 16.49
C SER A 384 -49.29 -5.13 17.04
N GLY A 385 -50.59 -5.31 17.26
CA GLY A 385 -51.42 -4.37 18.03
C GLY A 385 -51.36 -4.59 19.54
N ALA A 386 -50.70 -5.66 20.00
CA ALA A 386 -50.50 -5.99 21.40
C ALA A 386 -49.02 -5.85 21.79
N THR A 387 -48.77 -5.58 23.08
CA THR A 387 -47.41 -5.51 23.62
C THR A 387 -46.68 -6.83 23.45
N LEU A 388 -45.47 -6.77 22.90
CA LEU A 388 -44.60 -7.93 22.74
C LEU A 388 -43.61 -8.03 23.88
N SER A 389 -43.42 -9.23 24.41
CA SER A 389 -42.44 -9.53 25.46
C SER A 389 -41.54 -10.72 25.15
N ARG A 390 -41.89 -11.48 24.10
CA ARG A 390 -41.15 -12.64 23.58
C ARG A 390 -41.55 -12.91 22.13
N LEU A 391 -40.72 -13.63 21.39
CA LEU A 391 -40.96 -14.02 19.98
C LEU A 391 -42.29 -14.77 19.80
N ALA A 392 -42.68 -15.58 20.80
CA ALA A 392 -43.92 -16.36 20.77
C ALA A 392 -45.20 -15.49 20.78
N ASP A 393 -45.10 -14.20 21.12
CA ASP A 393 -46.23 -13.27 21.11
C ASP A 393 -46.57 -12.79 19.67
N LEU A 394 -45.66 -13.00 18.70
CA LEU A 394 -45.85 -12.68 17.29
C LEU A 394 -46.27 -13.89 16.45
N ASN A 395 -47.21 -13.66 15.53
CA ASN A 395 -47.59 -14.65 14.52
C ASN A 395 -46.80 -14.46 13.22
N PHE A 396 -45.61 -15.07 13.13
CA PHE A 396 -44.76 -15.09 11.92
C PHE A 396 -45.32 -15.90 10.74
N LYS A 397 -46.54 -16.45 10.86
CA LYS A 397 -47.31 -17.07 9.76
C LYS A 397 -48.46 -16.17 9.29
N GLY A 398 -48.64 -15.00 9.92
CA GLY A 398 -49.65 -14.03 9.56
C GLY A 398 -49.32 -13.28 8.27
N THR A 399 -50.08 -12.22 7.98
CA THR A 399 -49.81 -11.34 6.84
C THR A 399 -48.76 -10.30 7.22
N PRO A 400 -47.61 -10.23 6.52
CA PRO A 400 -46.61 -9.20 6.77
C PRO A 400 -47.09 -7.83 6.30
N VAL A 401 -46.64 -6.78 6.99
CA VAL A 401 -46.86 -5.37 6.61
C VAL A 401 -45.83 -4.87 5.59
N TYR A 402 -44.63 -5.47 5.59
CA TYR A 402 -43.59 -5.26 4.57
C TYR A 402 -42.97 -6.59 4.17
N GLU A 403 -42.56 -6.70 2.91
CA GLU A 403 -41.86 -7.85 2.38
C GLU A 403 -40.86 -7.40 1.31
N GLY A 404 -39.60 -7.82 1.42
CA GLY A 404 -38.53 -7.38 0.53
C GLY A 404 -37.31 -8.29 0.58
N ILE A 405 -36.27 -7.93 -0.18
CA ILE A 405 -34.99 -8.64 -0.22
C ILE A 405 -33.95 -7.79 0.50
N ILE A 406 -33.13 -8.40 1.35
CA ILE A 406 -32.06 -7.73 2.10
C ILE A 406 -30.75 -8.51 1.97
N GLY A 407 -29.64 -7.81 1.75
CA GLY A 407 -28.32 -8.43 1.60
C GLY A 407 -27.61 -8.69 2.92
N GLN A 408 -28.03 -8.11 4.04
CA GLN A 408 -27.31 -8.22 5.31
C GLN A 408 -28.27 -8.26 6.50
N VAL A 409 -27.80 -8.86 7.59
CA VAL A 409 -28.45 -8.76 8.91
C VAL A 409 -27.60 -7.82 9.76
N HIS A 410 -27.75 -6.53 9.51
CA HIS A 410 -27.22 -5.43 10.33
C HIS A 410 -28.12 -4.21 10.10
N ILE A 411 -28.99 -3.94 11.07
CA ILE A 411 -29.96 -2.83 11.02
C ILE A 411 -29.83 -2.02 12.29
N GLU A 412 -29.48 -0.75 12.12
CA GLU A 412 -29.34 0.21 13.20
C GLU A 412 -30.63 0.98 13.44
N ASN A 413 -30.72 1.65 14.59
CA ASN A 413 -31.94 2.33 15.03
C ASN A 413 -32.49 3.34 14.01
N GLY A 414 -31.66 4.00 13.20
CA GLY A 414 -32.17 4.91 12.16
C GLY A 414 -32.92 4.21 11.01
N GLU A 415 -32.54 2.97 10.70
CA GLU A 415 -32.95 2.27 9.47
C GLU A 415 -34.35 1.63 9.55
N PHE A 416 -34.91 1.50 10.76
CA PHE A 416 -36.27 0.99 10.97
C PHE A 416 -37.37 2.02 10.65
N GLN A 417 -37.01 3.30 10.55
CA GLN A 417 -37.93 4.41 10.22
C GLN A 417 -39.24 4.36 11.02
N GLU A 418 -40.38 4.14 10.37
CA GLU A 418 -41.71 4.12 10.97
C GLU A 418 -41.99 2.94 11.93
N LEU A 419 -41.09 1.96 12.01
CA LEU A 419 -41.22 0.79 12.88
C LEU A 419 -40.65 1.10 14.27
N GLU A 420 -41.45 1.71 15.13
CA GLU A 420 -40.98 2.20 16.44
C GLU A 420 -41.07 1.16 17.57
N ALA A 421 -42.13 0.36 17.61
CA ALA A 421 -42.37 -0.63 18.67
C ALA A 421 -43.38 -1.71 18.24
N ASN A 422 -43.39 -2.83 18.97
CA ASN A 422 -44.30 -3.96 18.80
C ASN A 422 -44.32 -4.53 17.37
N PHE A 423 -43.15 -4.65 16.77
CA PHE A 423 -42.99 -5.28 15.45
C PHE A 423 -42.04 -6.46 15.54
N GLY A 424 -42.01 -7.29 14.51
CA GLY A 424 -40.99 -8.31 14.35
C GLY A 424 -40.55 -8.51 12.93
N LEU A 425 -39.35 -9.04 12.79
CA LEU A 425 -38.68 -9.36 11.55
C LEU A 425 -38.53 -10.87 11.42
N ARG A 426 -38.74 -11.38 10.20
CA ARG A 426 -38.39 -12.74 9.83
C ARG A 426 -37.59 -12.73 8.56
N TYR A 427 -36.36 -13.21 8.67
CA TYR A 427 -35.46 -13.48 7.56
C TYR A 427 -35.60 -14.95 7.18
N SER A 428 -35.66 -15.23 5.87
CA SER A 428 -35.66 -16.58 5.34
C SER A 428 -34.87 -16.67 4.05
N GLY A 429 -34.15 -17.78 3.88
CA GLY A 429 -33.39 -18.08 2.67
C GLY A 429 -32.35 -19.16 2.95
N TYR A 430 -31.17 -18.98 2.37
CA TYR A 430 -30.02 -19.86 2.52
C TYR A 430 -28.79 -19.04 2.90
N ILE A 431 -27.91 -19.66 3.69
CA ILE A 431 -26.55 -19.19 3.95
C ILE A 431 -25.56 -20.14 3.28
N ALA A 432 -24.65 -19.61 2.48
CA ALA A 432 -23.56 -20.38 1.90
C ALA A 432 -22.41 -20.50 2.91
N ILE A 433 -22.12 -21.74 3.29
CA ILE A 433 -21.00 -22.08 4.15
C ILE A 433 -19.80 -22.42 3.25
N PRO A 434 -18.71 -21.65 3.31
CA PRO A 434 -17.61 -21.78 2.35
C PRO A 434 -16.74 -23.02 2.58
N LYS A 435 -16.76 -23.58 3.80
CA LYS A 435 -15.89 -24.68 4.23
C LYS A 435 -16.51 -25.46 5.39
N ASP A 436 -16.36 -26.78 5.40
CA ASP A 436 -16.69 -27.61 6.57
C ASP A 436 -15.97 -27.07 7.81
N ASN A 437 -16.71 -26.54 8.78
CA ASN A 437 -16.15 -26.02 10.01
C ASN A 437 -17.18 -25.99 11.15
N ASN A 438 -16.69 -25.74 12.34
CA ASN A 438 -17.51 -25.37 13.48
C ASN A 438 -17.61 -23.86 13.57
N TYR A 439 -18.82 -23.36 13.30
CA TYR A 439 -19.12 -21.93 13.24
C TYR A 439 -19.73 -21.46 14.56
N VAL A 440 -19.27 -20.32 15.04
CA VAL A 440 -19.87 -19.59 16.16
C VAL A 440 -20.60 -18.39 15.59
N PHE A 441 -21.92 -18.42 15.61
CA PHE A 441 -22.75 -17.28 15.24
C PHE A 441 -22.99 -16.41 16.45
N ARG A 442 -22.77 -15.11 16.30
CA ARG A 442 -23.09 -14.10 17.31
C ARG A 442 -24.25 -13.27 16.82
N LEU A 443 -25.37 -13.39 17.51
CA LEU A 443 -26.57 -12.60 17.29
C LEU A 443 -26.59 -11.48 18.30
N ARG A 444 -26.68 -10.24 17.85
CA ARG A 444 -26.89 -9.08 18.70
C ARG A 444 -28.27 -8.49 18.47
N SER A 445 -29.03 -8.23 19.51
CA SER A 445 -30.35 -7.63 19.39
C SER A 445 -30.74 -6.79 20.61
N ASP A 446 -31.58 -5.78 20.40
CA ASP A 446 -32.13 -4.96 21.51
C ASP A 446 -33.14 -5.74 22.34
N ASP A 447 -34.17 -6.29 21.72
CA ASP A 447 -35.11 -7.24 22.31
C ASP A 447 -34.89 -8.65 21.73
N GLY A 448 -35.88 -9.53 21.80
CA GLY A 448 -35.66 -10.95 21.58
C GLY A 448 -35.41 -11.36 20.14
N SER A 449 -34.47 -12.29 19.95
CA SER A 449 -34.12 -12.84 18.65
C SER A 449 -33.76 -14.33 18.69
N ARG A 450 -33.88 -15.00 17.54
CA ARG A 450 -33.58 -16.42 17.39
C ARG A 450 -33.05 -16.73 15.99
N LEU A 451 -31.96 -17.50 15.94
CA LEU A 451 -31.35 -18.01 14.71
C LEU A 451 -31.55 -19.52 14.59
N LEU A 452 -32.02 -19.96 13.42
CA LEU A 452 -32.09 -21.36 13.03
C LEU A 452 -31.27 -21.59 11.76
N ILE A 453 -30.48 -22.65 11.76
CA ILE A 453 -29.77 -23.19 10.58
C ILE A 453 -30.21 -24.63 10.41
N ASP A 454 -30.72 -25.00 9.23
CA ASP A 454 -31.29 -26.33 8.95
C ASP A 454 -32.40 -26.76 9.92
N GLY A 455 -33.21 -25.77 10.33
CA GLY A 455 -34.27 -25.97 11.30
C GLY A 455 -33.77 -26.23 12.73
N ARG A 456 -32.46 -26.27 12.97
CA ARG A 456 -31.86 -26.37 14.30
C ARG A 456 -31.68 -24.98 14.89
N GLU A 457 -32.17 -24.78 16.11
CA GLU A 457 -31.93 -23.55 16.88
C GLU A 457 -30.44 -23.46 17.26
N VAL A 458 -29.75 -22.44 16.74
CA VAL A 458 -28.32 -22.20 16.97
C VAL A 458 -28.14 -21.13 18.03
N VAL A 459 -28.90 -20.04 17.95
CA VAL A 459 -28.93 -18.96 18.95
C VAL A 459 -30.37 -18.71 19.36
N ASN A 460 -30.62 -18.63 20.67
CA ASN A 460 -31.88 -18.18 21.24
C ASN A 460 -31.59 -17.12 22.28
N PHE A 461 -32.02 -15.90 21.97
CA PHE A 461 -31.86 -14.72 22.80
C PHE A 461 -33.19 -14.00 22.90
N ASP A 462 -34.24 -14.73 23.32
CA ASP A 462 -35.61 -14.23 23.43
C ASP A 462 -35.85 -13.49 24.77
N GLY A 463 -36.82 -12.58 24.78
CA GLY A 463 -37.19 -11.75 25.93
C GLY A 463 -36.96 -10.25 25.72
N LEU A 464 -37.28 -9.44 26.73
CA LEU A 464 -37.01 -8.00 26.73
C LEU A 464 -35.62 -7.71 27.31
N HIS A 465 -34.82 -6.94 26.57
CA HIS A 465 -33.52 -6.47 27.02
C HIS A 465 -33.12 -5.20 26.27
N GLY A 466 -31.88 -4.73 26.42
CA GLY A 466 -31.30 -3.74 25.51
C GLY A 466 -30.28 -4.43 24.60
N ALA A 467 -29.67 -3.67 23.69
CA ALA A 467 -28.71 -4.19 22.71
C ALA A 467 -27.54 -4.94 23.37
N ASP A 468 -27.60 -6.26 23.31
CA ASP A 468 -26.59 -7.18 23.84
C ASP A 468 -26.42 -8.37 22.88
N LYS A 469 -25.48 -9.26 23.16
CA LYS A 469 -25.04 -10.32 22.26
C LYS A 469 -25.19 -11.71 22.85
N ARG A 470 -25.51 -12.68 21.99
CA ARG A 470 -25.54 -14.10 22.31
C ARG A 470 -24.84 -14.91 21.22
N ASP A 471 -23.96 -15.80 21.66
CA ASP A 471 -23.20 -16.67 20.77
C ASP A 471 -23.83 -18.08 20.77
N GLY A 472 -23.81 -18.74 19.62
CA GLY A 472 -24.27 -20.10 19.43
C GLY A 472 -23.41 -20.82 18.42
N GLU A 473 -23.17 -22.10 18.65
CA GLU A 473 -22.18 -22.89 17.94
C GLU A 473 -22.84 -24.02 17.15
N VAL A 474 -22.42 -24.22 15.91
CA VAL A 474 -22.89 -25.29 15.05
C VAL A 474 -21.82 -25.75 14.07
N ALA A 475 -21.63 -27.07 13.97
CA ALA A 475 -20.78 -27.67 12.96
C ALA A 475 -21.56 -27.84 11.65
N LEU A 476 -21.08 -27.19 10.60
CA LEU A 476 -21.71 -27.14 9.27
C LEU A 476 -20.72 -27.64 8.23
N ARG A 477 -21.20 -28.41 7.26
CA ARG A 477 -20.42 -28.73 6.07
C ARG A 477 -20.40 -27.54 5.10
N LYS A 478 -19.49 -27.56 4.14
CA LYS A 478 -19.51 -26.64 3.00
C LYS A 478 -20.80 -26.85 2.21
N GLY A 479 -21.42 -25.76 1.79
CA GLY A 479 -22.58 -25.76 0.91
C GLY A 479 -23.67 -24.81 1.39
N LEU A 480 -24.86 -24.93 0.82
CA LEU A 480 -26.00 -24.11 1.19
C LEU A 480 -26.74 -24.73 2.37
N HIS A 481 -26.93 -23.94 3.42
CA HIS A 481 -27.71 -24.31 4.59
C HIS A 481 -28.96 -23.45 4.64
N SER A 482 -30.11 -24.03 5.00
CA SER A 482 -31.32 -23.24 5.16
C SER A 482 -31.17 -22.30 6.35
N PHE A 483 -31.56 -21.04 6.16
CA PHE A 483 -31.34 -19.96 7.10
C PHE A 483 -32.69 -19.33 7.49
N SER A 484 -32.95 -19.23 8.80
CA SER A 484 -34.08 -18.48 9.32
C SER A 484 -33.67 -17.70 10.55
N LEU A 485 -34.02 -16.42 10.60
CA LEU A 485 -33.78 -15.56 11.75
C LEU A 485 -35.06 -14.82 12.10
N GLU A 486 -35.43 -14.81 13.37
CA GLU A 486 -36.58 -14.10 13.90
C GLU A 486 -36.12 -13.06 14.93
N TYR A 487 -36.76 -11.90 14.94
CA TYR A 487 -36.54 -10.83 15.90
C TYR A 487 -37.86 -10.14 16.23
N PHE A 488 -38.03 -9.69 17.47
CA PHE A 488 -39.11 -8.79 17.84
C PHE A 488 -38.57 -7.57 18.58
N GLN A 489 -39.32 -6.47 18.49
CA GLN A 489 -39.11 -5.27 19.27
C GLN A 489 -40.38 -4.96 20.07
N GLY A 490 -40.29 -4.93 21.40
CA GLY A 490 -41.35 -4.50 22.31
C GLY A 490 -41.40 -2.98 22.45
N GLY A 491 -40.25 -2.31 22.53
CA GLY A 491 -40.13 -0.84 22.54
C GLY A 491 -38.81 -0.36 23.15
N GLY A 492 -38.36 0.85 22.82
CA GLY A 492 -37.05 1.35 23.24
C GLY A 492 -36.08 1.49 22.06
N GLY A 493 -34.79 1.19 22.28
CA GLY A 493 -33.78 1.17 21.21
C GLY A 493 -34.03 0.01 20.25
N ARG A 494 -33.55 0.06 19.01
CA ARG A 494 -33.81 -1.02 18.04
C ARG A 494 -32.52 -1.35 17.32
N PHE A 495 -32.14 -2.60 17.39
CA PHE A 495 -30.88 -3.06 16.83
C PHE A 495 -30.95 -4.54 16.54
N ILE A 496 -30.41 -4.96 15.40
CA ILE A 496 -30.13 -6.37 15.13
C ILE A 496 -28.89 -6.51 14.25
N SER A 497 -28.01 -7.44 14.59
CA SER A 497 -26.90 -7.83 13.72
C SER A 497 -26.52 -9.30 13.85
N LEU A 498 -26.00 -9.88 12.77
CA LEU A 498 -25.46 -11.24 12.74
C LEU A 498 -23.97 -11.23 12.36
N GLU A 499 -23.16 -11.73 13.27
CA GLU A 499 -21.73 -11.95 13.10
C GLU A 499 -21.46 -13.46 13.12
N TRP A 500 -20.36 -13.91 12.51
CA TRP A 500 -19.87 -15.28 12.64
C TRP A 500 -18.36 -15.32 12.92
N SER A 501 -17.90 -16.42 13.46
CA SER A 501 -16.50 -16.83 13.50
C SER A 501 -16.45 -18.35 13.33
N SER A 502 -15.26 -18.93 13.22
CA SER A 502 -15.10 -20.37 13.14
C SER A 502 -13.93 -20.86 13.97
N PHE A 503 -13.81 -22.17 14.17
CA PHE A 503 -12.65 -22.71 14.89
C PHE A 503 -11.32 -22.47 14.15
N ASP A 504 -11.36 -22.36 12.83
CA ASP A 504 -10.19 -22.03 12.01
C ASP A 504 -9.91 -20.52 11.95
N ASP A 505 -10.84 -19.68 12.38
CA ASP A 505 -10.66 -18.23 12.49
C ASP A 505 -11.61 -17.69 13.58
N PRO A 506 -11.14 -17.52 14.82
CA PRO A 506 -11.98 -17.15 15.95
C PRO A 506 -12.37 -15.65 15.96
N THR A 507 -11.97 -14.89 14.94
CA THR A 507 -12.32 -13.47 14.79
C THR A 507 -13.79 -13.35 14.36
N PHE A 508 -14.56 -12.50 15.04
CA PHE A 508 -15.94 -12.23 14.63
C PHE A 508 -15.98 -11.14 13.55
N GLU A 509 -16.70 -11.43 12.47
CA GLU A 509 -17.03 -10.49 11.40
C GLU A 509 -18.53 -10.55 11.08
N PHE A 510 -19.08 -9.50 10.46
CA PHE A 510 -20.43 -9.57 9.91
C PHE A 510 -20.50 -10.63 8.81
N VAL A 511 -21.59 -11.38 8.77
CA VAL A 511 -21.79 -12.35 7.68
C VAL A 511 -21.90 -11.58 6.35
N PRO A 512 -21.00 -11.81 5.38
CA PRO A 512 -20.97 -11.02 4.15
C PRO A 512 -22.26 -11.17 3.33
N PRO A 513 -22.71 -10.12 2.61
CA PRO A 513 -23.90 -10.21 1.77
C PRO A 513 -23.85 -11.28 0.69
N THR A 514 -22.64 -11.59 0.22
CA THR A 514 -22.38 -12.65 -0.75
C THR A 514 -22.68 -14.05 -0.25
N GLN A 515 -22.90 -14.24 1.06
CA GLN A 515 -23.25 -15.54 1.63
C GLN A 515 -24.75 -15.78 1.73
N PHE A 516 -25.59 -14.81 1.41
CA PHE A 516 -27.03 -14.94 1.56
C PHE A 516 -27.75 -15.10 0.22
N PHE A 517 -28.70 -16.03 0.19
CA PHE A 517 -29.47 -16.36 -1.01
C PHE A 517 -30.94 -16.67 -0.70
N HIS A 518 -31.81 -16.58 -1.69
CA HIS A 518 -33.21 -17.03 -1.63
C HIS A 518 -33.65 -17.63 -2.97
N SER A 519 -34.72 -18.43 -2.95
CA SER A 519 -35.30 -18.98 -4.18
C SER A 519 -36.22 -17.98 -4.88
N ALA A 520 -36.34 -18.09 -6.21
CA ALA A 520 -37.27 -17.27 -6.97
C ALA A 520 -38.74 -17.41 -6.51
N SER A 521 -39.12 -18.58 -5.99
CA SER A 521 -40.47 -18.82 -5.44
C SER A 521 -40.76 -18.06 -4.14
N GLU A 522 -39.74 -17.59 -3.43
CA GLU A 522 -39.87 -16.84 -2.18
C GLU A 522 -39.92 -15.33 -2.41
N GLN A 523 -39.80 -14.88 -3.66
CA GLN A 523 -39.77 -13.45 -3.96
C GLN A 523 -41.09 -12.74 -3.60
N PRO A 524 -40.99 -11.51 -3.06
CA PRO A 524 -42.17 -10.69 -2.81
C PRO A 524 -42.94 -10.43 -4.11
N GLY A 525 -44.26 -10.53 -4.05
CA GLY A 525 -45.12 -10.22 -5.19
C GLY A 525 -45.13 -8.72 -5.56
N PRO A 526 -45.55 -8.34 -6.78
CA PRO A 526 -45.50 -6.97 -7.31
C PRO A 526 -46.37 -5.92 -6.58
N GLY A 527 -47.02 -6.26 -5.46
CA GLY A 527 -47.78 -5.34 -4.60
C GLY A 527 -47.30 -5.29 -3.16
N ALA A 528 -46.19 -5.97 -2.82
CA ALA A 528 -45.63 -5.95 -1.48
C ALA A 528 -44.99 -4.58 -1.18
N LYS A 529 -45.20 -4.07 0.04
CA LYS A 529 -44.52 -2.86 0.49
C LYS A 529 -43.07 -3.19 0.82
N THR A 530 -42.14 -2.49 0.19
CA THR A 530 -40.71 -2.68 0.43
C THR A 530 -40.34 -2.24 1.85
N PRO A 531 -39.61 -3.07 2.62
CA PRO A 531 -39.11 -2.70 3.94
C PRO A 531 -38.27 -1.42 3.88
N PRO A 532 -38.36 -0.50 4.87
CA PRO A 532 -37.61 0.75 4.86
C PRO A 532 -36.08 0.55 4.81
N MET A 533 -35.59 -0.50 5.47
CA MET A 533 -34.17 -0.90 5.46
C MET A 533 -33.71 -1.57 4.15
N ALA A 534 -34.63 -1.98 3.28
CA ALA A 534 -34.29 -2.65 2.01
C ALA A 534 -34.12 -1.67 0.83
N GLN A 535 -34.43 -0.38 1.01
CA GLN A 535 -34.32 0.65 -0.04
C GLN A 535 -32.88 1.16 -0.25
N ARG A 536 -31.90 0.27 -0.46
CA ARG A 536 -30.61 0.67 -1.03
C ARG A 536 -30.63 0.47 -2.54
N LEU A 537 -30.37 1.53 -3.30
CA LEU A 537 -30.16 1.47 -4.75
C LEU A 537 -29.07 0.42 -5.03
N ARG A 538 -29.37 -0.63 -5.81
CA ARG A 538 -28.32 -1.52 -6.34
C ARG A 538 -27.51 -0.72 -7.35
N ILE A 539 -26.30 -0.31 -6.98
CA ILE A 539 -25.40 0.43 -7.87
C ILE A 539 -24.32 -0.55 -8.34
N PRO A 540 -24.28 -0.92 -9.63
CA PRO A 540 -23.22 -1.77 -10.16
C PRO A 540 -21.83 -1.24 -9.81
N GLY A 541 -20.91 -2.12 -9.42
CA GLY A 541 -19.56 -1.79 -8.94
C GLY A 541 -19.41 -1.63 -7.43
N ASP A 542 -20.47 -1.37 -6.67
CA ASP A 542 -20.44 -1.37 -5.20
C ASP A 542 -20.61 -2.80 -4.66
N GLN A 543 -19.63 -3.67 -4.92
CA GLN A 543 -19.66 -5.12 -4.64
C GLN A 543 -20.68 -5.94 -5.47
N TYR A 544 -21.40 -5.30 -6.39
CA TYR A 544 -22.34 -5.96 -7.32
C TYR A 544 -21.75 -6.13 -8.73
N PRO A 545 -22.12 -7.22 -9.45
CA PRO A 545 -21.67 -7.44 -10.82
C PRO A 545 -22.00 -6.26 -11.73
N VAL A 546 -21.03 -5.91 -12.58
CA VAL A 546 -21.12 -4.75 -13.45
C VAL A 546 -21.85 -5.13 -14.76
N GLU A 547 -22.75 -4.29 -15.30
CA GLU A 547 -23.75 -4.66 -16.32
C GLU A 547 -23.23 -4.86 -17.77
N GLY A 548 -21.92 -5.06 -17.95
CA GLY A 548 -21.31 -5.38 -19.24
C GLY A 548 -20.88 -4.17 -20.08
N VAL A 549 -20.28 -4.48 -21.24
CA VAL A 549 -19.60 -3.50 -22.11
C VAL A 549 -20.59 -2.78 -23.01
N HIS A 550 -20.36 -1.48 -23.27
CA HIS A 550 -21.19 -0.72 -24.21
C HIS A 550 -21.16 -1.35 -25.61
N PRO A 551 -22.30 -1.50 -26.33
CA PRO A 551 -22.37 -2.24 -27.60
C PRO A 551 -21.45 -1.74 -28.73
N SER A 552 -20.98 -0.50 -28.65
CA SER A 552 -20.04 0.07 -29.63
C SER A 552 -18.58 -0.33 -29.41
N TYR A 553 -18.26 -1.05 -28.34
CA TYR A 553 -16.89 -1.42 -27.95
C TYR A 553 -16.81 -2.90 -27.59
N SER A 554 -15.68 -3.52 -27.93
CA SER A 554 -15.27 -4.82 -27.40
C SER A 554 -14.35 -4.66 -26.20
N LEU A 555 -14.37 -5.62 -25.27
CA LEU A 555 -13.42 -5.68 -24.16
C LEU A 555 -12.44 -6.84 -24.38
N SER A 556 -11.16 -6.56 -24.17
CA SER A 556 -10.09 -7.56 -24.12
C SER A 556 -9.25 -7.34 -22.87
N GLN A 557 -8.69 -8.42 -22.34
CA GLN A 557 -7.81 -8.34 -21.18
C GLN A 557 -6.47 -7.70 -21.57
N ALA A 558 -5.89 -6.87 -20.69
CA ALA A 558 -4.68 -6.09 -20.96
C ALA A 558 -3.45 -6.59 -20.16
N ARG A 559 -3.56 -7.77 -19.55
CA ARG A 559 -2.57 -8.37 -18.64
C ARG A 559 -2.70 -9.90 -18.61
N PRO A 560 -1.66 -10.63 -18.19
CA PRO A 560 -1.78 -12.03 -17.82
C PRO A 560 -2.75 -12.24 -16.64
N ASP A 561 -3.43 -13.39 -16.59
CA ASP A 561 -4.44 -13.69 -15.57
C ASP A 561 -3.87 -13.66 -14.14
N ASN A 562 -2.61 -14.03 -13.98
CA ASN A 562 -1.91 -14.07 -12.69
C ASN A 562 -1.31 -12.72 -12.25
N PHE A 563 -1.38 -11.68 -13.08
CA PHE A 563 -0.86 -10.35 -12.76
C PHE A 563 -2.01 -9.45 -12.33
N MET A 564 -2.21 -9.24 -11.02
CA MET A 564 -3.30 -8.44 -10.44
C MET A 564 -2.78 -7.19 -9.72
N PRO A 565 -2.13 -6.23 -10.41
CA PRO A 565 -1.51 -5.08 -9.76
C PRO A 565 -2.56 -4.07 -9.26
N ARG A 566 -2.27 -3.42 -8.13
CA ARG A 566 -2.96 -2.18 -7.73
C ARG A 566 -2.41 -1.02 -8.55
N VAL A 567 -2.98 -0.75 -9.71
CA VAL A 567 -2.39 0.21 -10.65
C VAL A 567 -2.45 1.65 -10.11
N GLY A 568 -1.29 2.31 -10.02
CA GLY A 568 -1.17 3.74 -9.73
C GLY A 568 -1.02 4.62 -10.97
N GLY A 569 -0.48 4.08 -12.06
CA GLY A 569 -0.29 4.78 -13.34
C GLY A 569 0.16 3.83 -14.43
N MET A 570 -0.10 4.17 -15.70
CA MET A 570 0.32 3.36 -16.83
C MET A 570 0.51 4.20 -18.10
N ASP A 571 1.42 3.78 -18.98
CA ASP A 571 1.63 4.38 -20.30
C ASP A 571 2.40 3.41 -21.21
N PHE A 572 2.36 3.63 -22.53
CA PHE A 572 3.03 2.74 -23.50
C PHE A 572 4.44 3.23 -23.85
N LEU A 573 5.36 2.28 -23.97
CA LEU A 573 6.64 2.43 -24.68
C LEU A 573 6.40 2.41 -26.20
N SER A 574 7.35 2.94 -26.97
CA SER A 574 7.28 3.00 -28.42
C SER A 574 7.29 1.61 -29.08
N ASP A 575 7.85 0.61 -28.40
CA ASP A 575 7.85 -0.79 -28.81
C ASP A 575 6.53 -1.52 -28.53
N GLY A 576 5.57 -0.86 -27.89
CA GLY A 576 4.26 -1.38 -27.54
C GLY A 576 4.17 -2.03 -26.16
N ARG A 577 5.24 -2.18 -25.39
CA ARG A 577 5.12 -2.65 -24.01
C ARG A 577 4.40 -1.63 -23.14
N LEU A 578 3.58 -2.11 -22.21
CA LEU A 578 2.86 -1.27 -21.26
C LEU A 578 3.67 -1.15 -19.96
N ALA A 579 4.06 0.06 -19.59
CA ALA A 579 4.63 0.33 -18.28
C ALA A 579 3.51 0.55 -17.26
N VAL A 580 3.60 -0.08 -16.09
CA VAL A 580 2.58 -0.03 -15.02
C VAL A 580 3.26 0.23 -13.67
N SER A 581 2.90 1.32 -12.98
CA SER A 581 3.30 1.54 -11.58
C SER A 581 2.26 0.99 -10.60
N THR A 582 2.70 0.55 -9.42
CA THR A 582 1.82 -0.07 -8.41
C THR A 582 1.72 0.72 -7.11
N TRP A 583 0.49 0.85 -6.61
CA TRP A 583 0.17 1.40 -5.29
C TRP A 583 0.02 0.25 -4.28
N ASP A 584 1.17 -0.32 -3.91
CA ASP A 584 1.31 -1.42 -2.97
C ASP A 584 2.64 -1.32 -2.20
N ALA A 585 2.89 -2.28 -1.31
CA ALA A 585 4.07 -2.30 -0.43
C ALA A 585 5.41 -2.32 -1.19
N GLU A 586 5.43 -2.79 -2.43
CA GLU A 586 6.64 -2.82 -3.26
C GLU A 586 6.91 -1.45 -3.91
N GLY A 587 5.86 -0.69 -4.23
CA GLY A 587 5.98 0.58 -4.95
C GLY A 587 6.75 0.38 -6.26
N ALA A 588 6.27 -0.56 -7.08
CA ALA A 588 7.02 -1.09 -8.21
C ALA A 588 6.61 -0.50 -9.55
N VAL A 589 7.46 -0.72 -10.56
CA VAL A 589 7.12 -0.53 -11.97
C VAL A 589 7.36 -1.84 -12.71
N TYR A 590 6.39 -2.24 -13.52
CA TYR A 590 6.42 -3.42 -14.37
C TYR A 590 6.33 -3.03 -15.83
N LEU A 591 6.95 -3.82 -16.70
CA LEU A 591 6.68 -3.84 -18.13
C LEU A 591 5.80 -5.05 -18.44
N VAL A 592 4.71 -4.84 -19.17
CA VAL A 592 3.84 -5.89 -19.69
C VAL A 592 4.02 -5.97 -21.19
N GLU A 593 4.37 -7.17 -21.68
CA GLU A 593 4.59 -7.46 -23.09
C GLU A 593 3.39 -8.21 -23.69
N GLY A 594 3.13 -8.02 -24.98
CA GLY A 594 2.08 -8.73 -25.71
C GLY A 594 0.66 -8.19 -25.51
N VAL A 595 0.50 -7.03 -24.86
CA VAL A 595 -0.80 -6.42 -24.51
C VAL A 595 -1.74 -6.27 -25.72
N GLN A 596 -1.21 -5.98 -26.90
CA GLN A 596 -1.97 -5.80 -28.14
C GLN A 596 -2.67 -7.07 -28.61
N SER A 597 -2.26 -8.24 -28.13
CA SER A 597 -2.88 -9.51 -28.52
C SER A 597 -4.31 -9.65 -27.99
N GLY A 598 -4.66 -8.93 -26.91
CA GLY A 598 -5.91 -9.08 -26.18
C GLY A 598 -6.09 -10.46 -25.52
N ASP A 599 -5.05 -11.30 -25.55
CA ASP A 599 -5.06 -12.69 -25.13
C ASP A 599 -4.07 -12.87 -23.95
N PRO A 600 -4.56 -13.06 -22.71
CA PRO A 600 -3.71 -13.20 -21.52
C PRO A 600 -2.63 -14.27 -21.63
N SER A 601 -2.88 -15.33 -22.40
CA SER A 601 -1.93 -16.45 -22.57
C SER A 601 -0.69 -16.08 -23.38
N LYS A 602 -0.74 -14.95 -24.10
CA LYS A 602 0.37 -14.43 -24.91
C LYS A 602 1.07 -13.24 -24.25
N MET A 603 0.67 -12.89 -23.03
CA MET A 603 1.23 -11.77 -22.30
C MET A 603 2.22 -12.26 -21.25
N SER A 604 3.20 -11.42 -20.95
CA SER A 604 4.16 -11.61 -19.86
C SER A 604 4.41 -10.29 -19.15
N TYR A 605 4.98 -10.33 -17.95
CA TYR A 605 5.36 -9.12 -17.22
C TYR A 605 6.73 -9.28 -16.56
N LYS A 606 7.44 -8.17 -16.40
CA LYS A 606 8.76 -8.08 -15.72
C LYS A 606 8.76 -6.88 -14.79
N LYS A 607 9.17 -7.08 -13.52
CA LYS A 607 9.44 -5.97 -12.59
C LYS A 607 10.75 -5.31 -12.99
N ILE A 608 10.73 -4.00 -13.17
CA ILE A 608 11.92 -3.22 -13.57
C ILE A 608 12.38 -2.25 -12.48
N ALA A 609 11.50 -1.86 -11.57
CA ALA A 609 11.80 -0.94 -10.46
C ALA A 609 10.98 -1.28 -9.21
N SER A 610 11.45 -0.86 -8.04
CA SER A 610 10.75 -0.97 -6.75
C SER A 610 11.22 0.11 -5.77
N GLY A 611 10.48 0.27 -4.66
CA GLY A 611 10.81 1.22 -3.60
C GLY A 611 10.33 2.65 -3.83
N LEU A 612 9.36 2.87 -4.73
CA LEU A 612 8.74 4.18 -4.95
C LEU A 612 7.62 4.45 -3.93
N ALA A 613 7.50 5.68 -3.46
CA ALA A 613 6.50 6.11 -2.48
C ALA A 613 5.21 6.56 -3.16
N GLU A 614 4.15 5.75 -3.07
CA GLU A 614 2.81 6.07 -3.60
C GLU A 614 2.87 6.54 -5.08
N PRO A 615 3.33 5.68 -6.01
CA PRO A 615 3.55 6.07 -7.41
C PRO A 615 2.24 6.17 -8.21
N LEU A 616 1.47 7.22 -7.93
CA LEU A 616 0.12 7.52 -8.45
C LEU A 616 0.15 8.35 -9.74
N GLY A 617 1.21 8.21 -10.52
CA GLY A 617 1.28 8.73 -11.88
C GLY A 617 2.50 8.19 -12.61
N LEU A 618 2.30 7.76 -13.85
CA LEU A 618 3.36 7.27 -14.73
C LEU A 618 3.17 7.89 -16.11
N LYS A 619 4.26 8.33 -16.74
CA LYS A 619 4.27 8.79 -18.13
C LYS A 619 5.54 8.33 -18.82
N VAL A 620 5.42 7.86 -20.06
CA VAL A 620 6.54 7.59 -20.94
C VAL A 620 6.73 8.79 -21.89
N VAL A 621 7.94 9.32 -21.96
CA VAL A 621 8.32 10.41 -22.87
C VAL A 621 9.67 10.06 -23.50
N ASP A 622 9.70 9.91 -24.82
CA ASP A 622 10.89 9.48 -25.57
C ASP A 622 11.48 8.16 -24.99
N ASP A 623 10.63 7.16 -24.78
CA ASP A 623 10.93 5.87 -24.12
C ASP A 623 11.55 5.95 -22.72
N THR A 624 11.54 7.13 -22.11
CA THR A 624 11.96 7.32 -20.72
C THR A 624 10.73 7.29 -19.82
N ILE A 625 10.78 6.46 -18.77
CA ILE A 625 9.72 6.35 -17.78
C ILE A 625 9.90 7.42 -16.69
N PHE A 626 8.83 8.19 -16.46
CA PHE A 626 8.71 9.16 -15.38
C PHE A 626 7.60 8.73 -14.43
N VAL A 627 7.89 8.75 -13.13
CA VAL A 627 6.95 8.37 -12.08
C VAL A 627 6.74 9.52 -11.11
N LEU A 628 5.49 9.92 -10.94
CA LEU A 628 5.06 10.86 -9.93
C LEU A 628 4.83 10.11 -8.61
N GLN A 629 5.62 10.46 -7.62
CA GLN A 629 5.43 10.06 -6.23
C GLN A 629 4.78 11.21 -5.47
N LYS A 630 4.20 10.93 -4.30
CA LYS A 630 3.72 11.98 -3.37
C LYS A 630 4.75 13.10 -3.13
N GLN A 631 6.03 12.74 -3.16
CA GLN A 631 7.11 13.58 -2.65
C GLN A 631 8.00 14.17 -3.75
N GLU A 632 8.01 13.58 -4.95
CA GLU A 632 8.88 13.98 -6.06
C GLU A 632 8.42 13.41 -7.40
N LEU A 633 8.90 14.00 -8.50
CA LEU A 633 8.85 13.44 -9.84
C LEU A 633 10.19 12.77 -10.12
N THR A 634 10.15 11.47 -10.44
CA THR A 634 11.34 10.64 -10.64
C THR A 634 11.45 10.19 -12.08
N LYS A 635 12.65 10.28 -12.64
CA LYS A 635 13.03 9.65 -13.90
C LYS A 635 13.74 8.34 -13.60
N LEU A 636 13.30 7.25 -14.21
CA LEU A 636 13.92 5.94 -14.09
C LEU A 636 14.96 5.77 -15.21
N ILE A 637 16.17 5.34 -14.86
CA ILE A 637 17.29 5.21 -15.79
C ILE A 637 17.92 3.83 -15.62
N ASP A 638 17.96 3.10 -16.71
CA ASP A 638 18.75 1.88 -16.90
C ASP A 638 20.07 2.29 -17.61
N HIS A 639 21.23 2.02 -16.99
CA HIS A 639 22.54 2.39 -17.53
C HIS A 639 23.19 1.27 -18.34
N ASP A 640 22.78 0.02 -18.18
CA ASP A 640 23.44 -1.14 -18.78
C ASP A 640 22.57 -1.95 -19.75
N GLY A 641 21.29 -1.61 -19.87
CA GLY A 641 20.34 -2.17 -20.82
C GLY A 641 19.79 -3.53 -20.43
N ASP A 642 19.91 -3.93 -19.15
CA ASP A 642 19.33 -5.18 -18.62
C ASP A 642 17.82 -5.05 -18.28
N GLU A 643 17.26 -3.86 -18.51
CA GLU A 643 15.90 -3.43 -18.20
C GLU A 643 15.59 -3.39 -16.70
N MET A 644 16.59 -3.45 -15.83
CA MET A 644 16.48 -3.13 -14.42
C MET A 644 16.89 -1.68 -14.21
N ILE A 645 16.10 -0.96 -13.42
CA ILE A 645 16.39 0.45 -13.16
C ILE A 645 17.54 0.57 -12.16
N ASP A 646 18.66 1.07 -12.67
CA ASP A 646 19.85 1.41 -11.89
C ASP A 646 19.68 2.70 -11.10
N GLU A 647 19.08 3.74 -11.69
CA GLU A 647 19.06 5.08 -11.11
C GLU A 647 17.65 5.69 -11.10
N TYR A 648 17.29 6.17 -9.91
CA TYR A 648 16.06 6.87 -9.59
C TYR A 648 16.41 8.35 -9.48
N PHE A 649 16.40 9.04 -10.61
CA PHE A 649 16.81 10.44 -10.71
C PHE A 649 15.67 11.38 -10.34
N THR A 650 15.87 12.25 -9.35
CA THR A 650 14.85 13.24 -8.96
C THR A 650 14.82 14.37 -9.98
N VAL A 651 13.77 14.41 -10.82
CA VAL A 651 13.52 15.49 -11.77
C VAL A 651 13.08 16.74 -11.03
N SER A 652 12.17 16.59 -10.06
CA SER A 652 11.70 17.72 -9.25
C SER A 652 11.14 17.25 -7.93
N ASN A 653 11.34 18.07 -6.91
CA ASN A 653 10.71 17.90 -5.61
C ASN A 653 10.37 19.28 -5.00
N ASP A 654 10.08 20.27 -5.85
CA ASP A 654 9.95 21.69 -5.49
C ASP A 654 8.57 22.08 -4.88
N TRP A 655 7.79 21.11 -4.40
CA TRP A 655 6.55 21.34 -3.64
C TRP A 655 6.65 20.87 -2.20
N LYS A 656 6.00 21.56 -1.27
CA LYS A 656 5.94 21.11 0.14
C LYS A 656 5.02 19.91 0.31
N VAL A 657 5.38 19.03 1.25
CA VAL A 657 4.67 17.80 1.63
C VAL A 657 4.77 17.58 3.14
N SER A 658 3.72 17.01 3.73
CA SER A 658 3.68 16.55 5.11
C SER A 658 3.59 15.02 5.22
N ALA A 659 3.55 14.53 6.45
CA ALA A 659 3.35 13.12 6.76
C ALA A 659 1.90 12.65 6.58
N ASN A 660 0.95 13.53 6.26
CA ASN A 660 -0.46 13.15 6.19
C ASN A 660 -0.71 12.07 5.12
N PHE A 661 -1.47 11.03 5.48
CA PHE A 661 -1.65 9.83 4.64
C PHE A 661 -2.43 10.09 3.34
N HIS A 662 -3.13 11.21 3.22
CA HIS A 662 -4.02 11.51 2.10
C HIS A 662 -3.52 12.65 1.21
N GLU A 663 -2.29 13.09 1.47
CA GLU A 663 -1.62 14.18 0.77
C GLU A 663 -0.97 13.67 -0.53
N PHE A 664 -1.76 13.04 -1.40
CA PHE A 664 -1.29 12.41 -2.63
C PHE A 664 -0.80 13.43 -3.67
N ALA A 665 -0.06 12.92 -4.67
CA ALA A 665 0.22 13.61 -5.92
C ALA A 665 -0.29 12.73 -7.07
N PHE A 666 -1.27 13.23 -7.82
CA PHE A 666 -1.95 12.50 -8.89
C PHE A 666 -1.51 12.99 -10.25
N GLY A 667 -1.43 12.09 -11.22
CA GLY A 667 -0.87 12.36 -12.54
C GLY A 667 -0.78 11.11 -13.42
N LEU A 668 -0.05 11.17 -14.54
CA LEU A 668 0.78 12.27 -15.00
C LEU A 668 0.45 12.56 -16.46
N ALA A 669 0.04 13.79 -16.78
CA ALA A 669 -0.11 14.22 -18.17
C ALA A 669 1.19 14.87 -18.66
N TYR A 670 1.44 14.85 -19.96
CA TYR A 670 2.62 15.49 -20.56
C TYR A 670 2.25 16.20 -21.87
N LYS A 671 2.65 17.46 -21.99
CA LYS A 671 2.43 18.29 -23.17
C LYS A 671 3.51 19.36 -23.27
N GLU A 672 4.02 19.61 -24.48
CA GLU A 672 4.90 20.74 -24.81
C GLU A 672 6.12 20.91 -23.89
N GLY A 673 6.74 19.81 -23.47
CA GLY A 673 7.92 19.87 -22.58
C GLY A 673 7.60 19.94 -21.09
N PHE A 674 6.33 19.88 -20.70
CA PHE A 674 5.89 19.96 -19.31
C PHE A 674 5.10 18.73 -18.89
N PHE A 675 5.35 18.28 -17.67
CA PHE A 675 4.49 17.34 -16.96
C PHE A 675 3.42 18.09 -16.17
N TYR A 676 2.23 17.53 -16.06
CA TYR A 676 1.10 18.12 -15.32
C TYR A 676 0.59 17.14 -14.28
N ALA A 677 0.45 17.64 -13.06
CA ALA A 677 0.04 16.87 -11.89
C ALA A 677 -0.87 17.70 -10.98
N ALA A 678 -1.49 17.05 -10.00
CA ALA A 678 -2.33 17.70 -9.01
C ALA A 678 -1.98 17.22 -7.60
N LEU A 679 -1.92 18.15 -6.65
CA LEU A 679 -1.50 17.92 -5.28
C LEU A 679 -2.72 17.94 -4.35
N ALA A 680 -3.07 16.80 -3.77
CA ALA A 680 -4.20 16.68 -2.86
C ALA A 680 -3.95 17.37 -1.51
N ILE A 681 -5.03 17.81 -0.84
CA ILE A 681 -4.97 18.35 0.52
C ILE A 681 -4.84 17.24 1.56
N ALA A 682 -4.40 17.61 2.77
CA ALA A 682 -4.41 16.71 3.91
C ALA A 682 -5.83 16.51 4.44
N ILE A 683 -6.17 15.29 4.87
CA ILE A 683 -7.44 15.00 5.55
C ILE A 683 -7.19 14.32 6.90
N MET A 684 -8.16 14.44 7.79
CA MET A 684 -8.25 13.67 9.02
C MET A 684 -8.93 12.33 8.77
N PRO A 685 -8.67 11.29 9.58
CA PRO A 685 -9.53 10.11 9.61
C PRO A 685 -11.01 10.53 9.72
N GLY A 686 -11.87 9.98 8.85
CA GLY A 686 -13.27 10.40 8.73
C GLY A 686 -13.56 11.45 7.65
N GLY A 687 -12.55 11.95 6.92
CA GLY A 687 -12.75 12.71 5.68
C GLY A 687 -12.73 14.23 5.77
N ALA A 688 -12.71 14.80 6.98
CA ALA A 688 -12.59 16.25 7.17
C ALA A 688 -11.20 16.76 6.76
N SER A 689 -11.12 17.99 6.26
CA SER A 689 -9.86 18.65 5.89
C SER A 689 -9.02 18.86 7.14
N ALA A 690 -7.73 18.54 7.07
CA ALA A 690 -6.79 18.89 8.14
C ALA A 690 -6.65 20.41 8.26
N ASN A 691 -6.39 20.88 9.48
CA ASN A 691 -6.05 22.28 9.76
C ASN A 691 -4.89 22.31 10.77
N PRO A 692 -3.72 22.90 10.43
CA PRO A 692 -3.41 23.64 9.21
C PRO A 692 -3.19 22.76 7.96
N GLN A 693 -3.28 23.39 6.78
CA GLN A 693 -2.88 22.79 5.50
C GLN A 693 -1.49 23.27 5.06
N ILE A 694 -0.77 22.42 4.32
CA ILE A 694 0.46 22.81 3.64
C ILE A 694 0.13 23.70 2.44
N LYS A 695 0.77 24.87 2.35
CA LYS A 695 0.45 25.94 1.37
C LYS A 695 0.48 25.54 -0.11
N ASP A 696 1.22 24.48 -0.46
CA ASP A 696 1.41 24.05 -1.85
C ASP A 696 0.37 22.99 -2.27
N ARG A 697 -0.39 22.45 -1.31
CA ARG A 697 -1.45 21.47 -1.55
C ARG A 697 -2.74 22.14 -2.06
N GLY A 698 -3.64 21.32 -2.63
CA GLY A 698 -4.88 21.77 -3.25
C GLY A 698 -4.65 22.51 -4.57
N LYS A 699 -3.58 22.19 -5.29
CA LYS A 699 -3.11 22.91 -6.49
C LYS A 699 -2.78 21.97 -7.65
N ALA A 700 -3.00 22.46 -8.86
CA ALA A 700 -2.45 21.86 -10.08
C ALA A 700 -1.07 22.47 -10.37
N VAL A 701 -0.14 21.64 -10.82
CA VAL A 701 1.24 22.03 -11.12
C VAL A 701 1.62 21.65 -12.54
N ARG A 702 2.48 22.48 -13.16
CA ARG A 702 3.26 22.10 -14.33
C ARG A 702 4.74 22.02 -13.97
N ILE A 703 5.44 21.01 -14.47
CA ILE A 703 6.83 20.70 -14.14
C ILE A 703 7.62 20.63 -15.44
N SER A 704 8.62 21.50 -15.58
CA SER A 704 9.50 21.51 -16.75
C SER A 704 10.29 20.20 -16.83
N ARG A 705 10.22 19.48 -17.94
CA ARG A 705 11.04 18.28 -18.18
C ARG A 705 12.53 18.59 -18.13
N ASN A 706 12.92 19.75 -18.65
CA ASN A 706 14.33 20.09 -18.85
C ASN A 706 15.01 20.62 -17.59
N THR A 707 14.26 21.34 -16.75
CA THR A 707 14.82 22.05 -15.59
C THR A 707 14.29 21.56 -14.26
N GLY A 708 13.22 20.77 -14.23
CA GLY A 708 12.54 20.37 -13.00
C GLY A 708 11.73 21.49 -12.32
N ALA A 709 11.74 22.70 -12.87
CA ALA A 709 11.06 23.85 -12.27
C ALA A 709 9.55 23.62 -12.22
N VAL A 710 8.97 23.90 -11.04
CA VAL A 710 7.53 23.75 -10.76
C VAL A 710 6.85 25.11 -10.83
N GLU A 711 5.72 25.16 -11.52
CA GLU A 711 4.80 26.28 -11.49
C GLU A 711 3.41 25.81 -11.04
N PHE A 712 2.83 26.51 -10.07
CA PHE A 712 1.46 26.27 -9.62
C PHE A 712 0.50 27.01 -10.53
N ILE A 713 -0.25 26.28 -11.35
CA ILE A 713 -1.07 26.85 -12.42
C ILE A 713 -2.53 27.05 -12.02
N ALA A 714 -3.06 26.27 -11.07
CA ALA A 714 -4.43 26.43 -10.57
C ALA A 714 -4.54 25.96 -9.11
N GLN A 715 -5.64 26.31 -8.44
CA GLN A 715 -5.83 26.06 -7.00
C GLN A 715 -7.29 25.79 -6.64
N GLY A 716 -7.53 25.40 -5.39
CA GLY A 716 -8.87 25.11 -4.89
C GLY A 716 -9.35 23.69 -5.20
N LEU A 717 -8.40 22.76 -5.36
CA LEU A 717 -8.65 21.32 -5.45
C LEU A 717 -8.72 20.69 -4.05
N ARG A 718 -9.42 19.55 -3.90
CA ARG A 718 -9.46 18.78 -2.65
C ARG A 718 -8.66 17.49 -2.80
N THR A 719 -9.16 16.55 -3.58
CA THR A 719 -8.52 15.25 -3.84
C THR A 719 -8.65 14.97 -5.34
N PRO A 720 -7.75 15.56 -6.15
CA PRO A 720 -7.82 15.53 -7.60
C PRO A 720 -7.25 14.23 -8.18
N ASN A 721 -7.97 13.11 -7.99
CA ASN A 721 -7.51 11.76 -8.33
C ASN A 721 -7.13 11.59 -9.81
N GLY A 722 -7.78 12.31 -10.73
CA GLY A 722 -7.53 12.21 -12.16
C GLY A 722 -6.91 13.46 -12.76
N VAL A 723 -5.82 13.32 -13.53
CA VAL A 723 -5.21 14.39 -14.33
C VAL A 723 -4.89 13.88 -15.72
N GLY A 724 -5.46 14.48 -16.76
CA GLY A 724 -5.30 13.99 -18.12
C GLY A 724 -5.58 15.04 -19.19
N LEU A 725 -5.18 14.72 -20.42
CA LEU A 725 -5.52 15.52 -21.60
C LEU A 725 -6.86 15.04 -22.16
N GLY A 726 -7.76 15.99 -22.42
CA GLY A 726 -9.13 15.74 -22.86
C GLY A 726 -9.41 16.33 -24.23
N ALA A 727 -10.61 16.89 -24.39
CA ALA A 727 -11.01 17.56 -25.64
C ALA A 727 -10.03 18.69 -26.02
N ASP A 728 -9.83 18.87 -27.32
CA ASP A 728 -8.88 19.81 -27.93
C ASP A 728 -7.44 19.72 -27.39
N ASP A 729 -7.05 18.55 -26.86
CA ASP A 729 -5.74 18.33 -26.23
C ASP A 729 -5.47 19.30 -25.06
N GLU A 730 -6.54 19.76 -24.38
CA GLU A 730 -6.47 20.65 -23.22
C GLU A 730 -6.44 19.85 -21.90
N LEU A 731 -6.00 20.49 -20.81
CA LEU A 731 -5.80 19.84 -19.52
C LEU A 731 -7.10 19.78 -18.71
N PHE A 732 -7.43 18.58 -18.22
CA PHE A 732 -8.58 18.34 -17.37
C PHE A 732 -8.20 17.63 -16.07
N ILE A 733 -8.94 17.94 -15.01
CA ILE A 733 -8.80 17.31 -13.69
C ILE A 733 -10.15 16.77 -13.21
N ALA A 734 -10.13 15.56 -12.67
CA ALA A 734 -11.23 15.00 -11.90
C ALA A 734 -10.95 15.21 -10.41
N ASP A 735 -11.83 15.94 -9.71
CA ASP A 735 -11.68 16.31 -8.30
C ASP A 735 -12.83 15.76 -7.47
N ASN A 736 -12.50 15.15 -6.33
CA ASN A 736 -13.46 14.46 -5.48
C ASN A 736 -14.22 15.42 -4.54
N GLN A 737 -15.46 15.06 -4.22
CA GLN A 737 -16.33 15.70 -3.22
C GLN A 737 -15.71 15.71 -1.82
N GLY A 738 -16.30 16.50 -0.92
CA GLY A 738 -16.07 16.51 0.52
C GLY A 738 -16.16 17.93 1.06
N ASP A 739 -15.41 18.26 2.11
CA ASP A 739 -15.33 19.63 2.63
C ASP A 739 -15.17 20.66 1.50
N TRP A 740 -16.01 21.69 1.52
CA TRP A 740 -16.13 22.75 0.50
C TRP A 740 -16.64 22.33 -0.89
N LEU A 741 -16.61 21.04 -1.23
CA LEU A 741 -16.94 20.51 -2.54
C LEU A 741 -18.16 19.58 -2.46
N PRO A 742 -19.36 20.03 -2.86
CA PRO A 742 -20.59 19.28 -2.62
C PRO A 742 -20.68 17.95 -3.39
N SER A 743 -19.93 17.80 -4.47
CA SER A 743 -19.96 16.64 -5.37
C SER A 743 -18.65 16.57 -6.16
N SER A 744 -18.31 15.37 -6.65
CA SER A 744 -17.19 15.17 -7.58
C SER A 744 -17.42 15.94 -8.88
N LYS A 745 -16.36 16.29 -9.60
CA LYS A 745 -16.48 17.14 -10.80
C LYS A 745 -15.32 16.95 -11.78
N ILE A 746 -15.60 17.26 -13.06
CA ILE A 746 -14.58 17.38 -14.10
C ILE A 746 -14.33 18.86 -14.40
N LEU A 747 -13.06 19.23 -14.40
CA LEU A 747 -12.57 20.60 -14.48
C LEU A 747 -11.72 20.78 -15.74
N HIS A 748 -11.98 21.82 -16.52
CA HIS A 748 -11.02 22.32 -17.50
C HIS A 748 -10.05 23.28 -16.79
N VAL A 749 -8.74 23.08 -16.95
CA VAL A 749 -7.71 23.82 -16.22
C VAL A 749 -7.10 24.92 -17.08
N THR A 750 -7.20 26.17 -16.60
CA THR A 750 -6.50 27.34 -17.14
C THR A 750 -5.66 28.03 -16.05
N PRO A 751 -4.53 28.68 -16.41
CA PRO A 751 -3.69 29.38 -15.44
C PRO A 751 -4.48 30.41 -14.61
N GLY A 752 -4.33 30.35 -13.29
CA GLY A 752 -4.97 31.25 -12.32
C GLY A 752 -6.32 30.77 -11.77
N ASP A 753 -6.86 29.65 -12.26
CA ASP A 753 -8.17 29.16 -11.84
C ASP A 753 -8.25 28.85 -10.34
N PHE A 754 -9.45 29.08 -9.80
CA PHE A 754 -9.84 28.62 -8.47
C PHE A 754 -11.08 27.73 -8.55
N PHE A 755 -10.97 26.50 -8.04
CA PHE A 755 -12.01 25.48 -8.17
C PHE A 755 -12.92 25.33 -6.94
N GLY A 756 -12.78 26.18 -5.92
CA GLY A 756 -13.79 26.31 -4.86
C GLY A 756 -13.44 25.67 -3.51
N SER A 757 -12.47 24.75 -3.42
CA SER A 757 -12.00 24.28 -2.11
C SER A 757 -11.27 25.40 -1.38
N ARG A 758 -11.73 25.74 -0.15
CA ARG A 758 -11.13 26.81 0.67
C ARG A 758 -10.27 26.28 1.82
N ALA A 759 -9.98 24.98 1.82
CA ALA A 759 -9.19 24.36 2.88
C ALA A 759 -7.78 24.97 3.02
N VAL A 760 -7.19 25.40 1.90
CA VAL A 760 -5.86 26.02 1.87
C VAL A 760 -6.00 27.53 1.74
N ASP A 761 -5.47 28.26 2.72
CA ASP A 761 -5.46 29.73 2.74
C ASP A 761 -6.86 30.35 2.56
N SER A 762 -7.80 29.92 3.42
CA SER A 762 -9.23 30.25 3.35
C SER A 762 -9.49 31.75 3.24
N ALA A 763 -8.73 32.58 3.96
CA ALA A 763 -8.86 34.03 3.95
C ALA A 763 -8.53 34.64 2.58
N ARG A 764 -7.43 34.22 1.95
CA ARG A 764 -7.03 34.71 0.62
C ARG A 764 -7.99 34.22 -0.47
N VAL A 765 -8.35 32.94 -0.44
CA VAL A 765 -9.12 32.32 -1.54
C VAL A 765 -10.62 32.61 -1.46
N ALA A 766 -11.13 33.07 -0.31
CA ALA A 766 -12.54 33.43 -0.15
C ALA A 766 -13.02 34.52 -1.13
N GLN A 767 -12.10 35.34 -1.65
CA GLN A 767 -12.39 36.45 -2.57
C GLN A 767 -12.22 36.05 -4.06
N LEU A 768 -11.67 34.86 -4.35
CA LEU A 768 -11.41 34.45 -5.72
C LEU A 768 -12.70 33.96 -6.39
N PRO A 769 -12.93 34.31 -7.67
CA PRO A 769 -14.05 33.79 -8.42
C PRO A 769 -13.89 32.27 -8.62
N VAL A 770 -14.92 31.51 -8.28
CA VAL A 770 -14.92 30.06 -8.50
C VAL A 770 -15.19 29.80 -9.98
N LYS A 771 -14.29 29.08 -10.65
CA LYS A 771 -14.52 28.60 -12.01
C LYS A 771 -15.53 27.45 -11.98
N PRO A 772 -16.63 27.52 -12.75
CA PRO A 772 -17.57 26.42 -12.87
C PRO A 772 -16.90 25.16 -13.43
N PRO A 773 -17.29 23.96 -13.00
CA PRO A 773 -16.83 22.73 -13.63
C PRO A 773 -17.44 22.55 -15.02
N VAL A 774 -16.82 21.69 -15.83
CA VAL A 774 -17.39 21.23 -17.11
C VAL A 774 -18.65 20.42 -16.83
N VAL A 775 -18.55 19.49 -15.88
CA VAL A 775 -19.67 18.70 -15.35
C VAL A 775 -19.50 18.45 -13.85
N TRP A 776 -20.62 18.50 -13.12
CA TRP A 776 -20.73 17.87 -11.81
C TRP A 776 -21.05 16.39 -11.99
N LEU A 777 -20.56 15.56 -11.07
CA LEU A 777 -20.80 14.12 -11.04
C LEU A 777 -21.75 13.84 -9.87
N PRO A 778 -23.06 13.63 -10.14
CA PRO A 778 -24.03 13.30 -9.09
C PRO A 778 -23.51 12.19 -8.17
N GLN A 779 -23.40 12.54 -6.88
CA GLN A 779 -22.88 11.66 -5.83
C GLN A 779 -23.80 10.44 -5.70
N ASP A 780 -23.20 9.26 -5.52
CA ASP A 780 -23.86 7.95 -5.39
C ASP A 780 -24.70 7.52 -6.60
N GLU A 781 -24.78 8.35 -7.64
CA GLU A 781 -25.48 8.04 -8.89
C GLU A 781 -24.48 7.85 -10.04
N ILE A 782 -23.53 8.76 -10.23
CA ILE A 782 -22.59 8.71 -11.36
C ILE A 782 -21.14 8.58 -10.91
N GLY A 783 -20.69 9.35 -9.91
CA GLY A 783 -19.28 9.35 -9.53
C GLY A 783 -19.01 9.82 -8.11
N ASN A 784 -18.18 9.04 -7.41
CA ASN A 784 -17.74 9.24 -6.04
C ASN A 784 -16.21 9.40 -5.94
N SER A 785 -15.48 8.75 -6.84
CA SER A 785 -14.04 8.81 -6.96
C SER A 785 -13.65 8.67 -8.45
N PRO A 786 -13.91 9.72 -9.26
CA PRO A 786 -13.53 9.73 -10.67
C PRO A 786 -12.00 9.68 -10.83
N SER A 787 -11.53 8.91 -11.81
CA SER A 787 -10.11 8.79 -12.15
C SER A 787 -9.76 9.66 -13.37
N THR A 788 -8.60 9.42 -13.98
CA THR A 788 -8.03 10.22 -15.08
C THR A 788 -9.01 10.49 -16.22
N PRO A 789 -9.34 11.77 -16.49
CA PRO A 789 -10.04 12.15 -17.70
C PRO A 789 -9.19 11.83 -18.93
N SER A 790 -9.82 11.29 -19.96
CA SER A 790 -9.19 10.98 -21.24
C SER A 790 -10.14 11.30 -22.40
N PHE A 791 -9.61 11.31 -23.60
CA PHE A 791 -10.33 11.65 -24.83
C PHE A 791 -10.71 10.40 -25.62
N LEU A 792 -11.93 10.36 -26.16
CA LEU A 792 -12.33 9.37 -27.15
C LEU A 792 -11.95 9.87 -28.54
N ASN A 793 -10.99 9.19 -29.16
CA ASN A 793 -10.49 9.50 -30.50
C ASN A 793 -11.12 8.64 -31.60
N ASP A 794 -11.95 7.66 -31.26
CA ASP A 794 -12.56 6.70 -32.19
C ASP A 794 -14.06 6.46 -31.91
N GLY A 795 -14.76 5.92 -32.90
CA GLY A 795 -16.15 5.49 -32.79
C GLY A 795 -17.18 6.63 -32.79
N PRO A 796 -18.45 6.33 -32.48
CA PRO A 796 -19.56 7.28 -32.58
C PRO A 796 -19.51 8.43 -31.57
N TYR A 797 -18.60 8.36 -30.60
CA TYR A 797 -18.41 9.37 -29.56
C TYR A 797 -17.06 10.08 -29.67
N GLN A 798 -16.41 10.01 -30.84
CA GLN A 798 -15.20 10.77 -31.13
C GLN A 798 -15.40 12.26 -30.80
N GLY A 799 -14.39 12.89 -30.20
CA GLY A 799 -14.50 14.29 -29.77
C GLY A 799 -14.98 14.48 -28.34
N GLN A 800 -15.44 13.41 -27.68
CA GLN A 800 -15.96 13.45 -26.32
C GLN A 800 -14.93 12.92 -25.33
N MET A 801 -15.22 13.05 -24.04
CA MET A 801 -14.32 12.61 -22.97
C MET A 801 -14.85 11.37 -22.26
N ILE A 802 -13.95 10.67 -21.59
CA ILE A 802 -14.23 9.56 -20.68
C ILE A 802 -13.43 9.71 -19.39
N HIS A 803 -13.85 9.04 -18.33
CA HIS A 803 -13.02 8.79 -17.16
C HIS A 803 -13.41 7.47 -16.52
N GLY A 804 -12.47 6.78 -15.88
CA GLY A 804 -12.79 5.64 -15.02
C GLY A 804 -13.43 6.09 -13.71
N GLU A 805 -14.06 5.18 -12.99
CA GLU A 805 -14.70 5.44 -11.69
C GLU A 805 -14.31 4.33 -10.70
N VAL A 806 -13.76 4.69 -9.53
CA VAL A 806 -13.20 3.71 -8.58
C VAL A 806 -14.26 3.04 -7.70
N THR A 807 -15.33 3.74 -7.32
CA THR A 807 -16.36 3.23 -6.39
C THR A 807 -17.43 2.37 -7.07
N HIS A 808 -17.90 2.81 -8.23
CA HIS A 808 -18.93 2.19 -9.07
C HIS A 808 -18.33 1.40 -10.22
N GLY A 809 -17.00 1.39 -10.35
CA GLY A 809 -16.31 0.77 -11.46
C GLY A 809 -16.65 1.32 -12.85
N GLY A 810 -16.06 0.69 -13.85
CA GLY A 810 -16.30 1.00 -15.26
C GLY A 810 -15.80 2.36 -15.70
N VAL A 811 -16.29 2.80 -16.86
CA VAL A 811 -15.96 4.08 -17.50
C VAL A 811 -17.23 4.91 -17.64
N LYS A 812 -17.15 6.20 -17.32
CA LYS A 812 -18.19 7.19 -17.56
C LYS A 812 -17.81 8.02 -18.79
N ARG A 813 -18.80 8.44 -19.57
CA ARG A 813 -18.61 9.31 -20.74
C ARG A 813 -19.05 10.72 -20.38
N VAL A 814 -18.24 11.69 -20.73
CA VAL A 814 -18.52 13.11 -20.58
C VAL A 814 -18.72 13.69 -21.97
N PHE A 815 -19.95 14.10 -22.27
CA PHE A 815 -20.19 14.97 -23.42
C PHE A 815 -19.64 16.35 -23.12
N VAL A 816 -18.95 16.97 -24.07
CA VAL A 816 -18.28 18.25 -23.93
C VAL A 816 -18.48 19.09 -25.18
N GLU A 817 -18.79 20.38 -24.97
CA GLU A 817 -18.89 21.40 -26.01
C GLU A 817 -18.31 22.73 -25.54
N LYS A 818 -17.89 23.59 -26.48
CA LYS A 818 -17.46 24.97 -26.20
C LYS A 818 -18.61 25.94 -26.50
N VAL A 819 -19.08 26.65 -25.48
CA VAL A 819 -20.05 27.74 -25.61
C VAL A 819 -19.43 29.03 -25.10
N ASN A 820 -19.37 30.06 -25.96
CA ASN A 820 -18.71 31.34 -25.68
C ASN A 820 -17.27 31.19 -25.15
N GLY A 821 -16.53 30.20 -25.65
CA GLY A 821 -15.14 29.93 -25.27
C GLY A 821 -14.95 29.17 -23.95
N ALA A 822 -16.03 28.77 -23.26
CA ALA A 822 -15.97 27.93 -22.06
C ALA A 822 -16.51 26.53 -22.35
N TYR A 823 -15.90 25.50 -21.75
CA TYR A 823 -16.44 24.15 -21.80
C TYR A 823 -17.62 23.97 -20.86
N GLN A 824 -18.61 23.26 -21.35
CA GLN A 824 -19.71 22.72 -20.58
C GLN A 824 -20.05 21.31 -21.09
N GLY A 825 -20.85 20.56 -20.35
CA GLY A 825 -21.15 19.21 -20.73
C GLY A 825 -22.26 18.54 -19.94
N CYS A 826 -22.38 17.24 -20.17
CA CYS A 826 -23.17 16.32 -19.36
C CYS A 826 -22.47 14.97 -19.26
N VAL A 827 -22.73 14.22 -18.19
CA VAL A 827 -22.06 12.95 -17.90
C VAL A 827 -23.05 11.79 -17.97
N PHE A 828 -22.57 10.65 -18.45
CA PHE A 828 -23.34 9.42 -18.64
C PHE A 828 -22.57 8.24 -18.05
N ARG A 829 -23.29 7.29 -17.43
CA ARG A 829 -22.77 5.92 -17.33
C ARG A 829 -22.55 5.38 -18.74
N PHE A 830 -21.44 4.69 -18.97
CA PHE A 830 -21.04 4.36 -20.32
C PHE A 830 -20.59 2.91 -20.51
N ILE A 831 -19.42 2.55 -20.00
CA ILE A 831 -18.93 1.17 -20.04
C ILE A 831 -18.94 0.62 -18.62
N GLN A 832 -19.45 -0.59 -18.49
CA GLN A 832 -19.50 -1.37 -17.27
C GLN A 832 -18.82 -2.72 -17.57
N GLY A 833 -18.88 -3.68 -16.64
CA GLY A 833 -18.24 -5.00 -16.81
C GLY A 833 -16.71 -5.01 -16.62
N LEU A 834 -16.11 -3.94 -16.10
CA LEU A 834 -14.65 -3.85 -15.90
C LEU A 834 -14.30 -4.19 -14.45
N GLU A 835 -13.15 -4.85 -14.27
CA GLU A 835 -12.53 -5.02 -12.96
C GLU A 835 -12.15 -3.65 -12.41
N ALA A 836 -12.81 -3.22 -11.35
CA ALA A 836 -12.50 -1.99 -10.65
C ALA A 836 -12.98 -2.10 -9.21
N GLY A 837 -12.16 -1.58 -8.28
CA GLY A 837 -12.47 -1.45 -6.86
C GLY A 837 -12.49 -2.77 -6.12
#